data_AF-A0A4U1ADN9-F1
#
_entry.id   AF-A0A4U1ADN9-F1
#
_cell.length_a   1.000
_cell.length_b   1.000
_cell.length_c   1.000
_cell.angle_alpha   90.00
_cell.angle_beta   90.00
_cell.angle_gamma   90.00
#
_symmetry.space_group_name_H-M   'P 1'
#
loop_
_entity.id
_entity.type
_entity.pdbx_description
1 polymer ?
#
loop_
_entity_poly.entity_id
_entity_poly.type
_entity_poly.pdbx_seq_one_letter_code
_entity_poly.pdbx_strand_id
1 'polypeptide(L)'
;MGIHIAINHKTSYRYDRAINLGPQIVRLRPAPHCRTPILSYSMKVTPKEHFINWQQDPFSNYLGRLVFPEKTTRFEVEIDLIADMIIINPFDYFLEPDAEEFPFTYDKELKQDLIPYLVKNESGKKLKKYLKEIDCTPRRTIDFLVDLNIKLSNDIKYLIRMEPNVQSCKQTLELRSGSCRDSAWLLVNILRHFGLAARFVSGYLVQLKQDVKSLDGPSGPEVDFTDLHAWTEVYLPGAGWVGMDPTSGLFAGEGHIPLACSPEPQSAAPITGALDECEVDFSHTMSVTRILEAPRSTRPYPEHVWADIVQLGDQVDRELMERDVRLSMGGEPTFVSIDDMESAQWTTEALGKEKLELAETLIKKLKEQWAPGGFLHYGQGKWYPGESLPRWALGCYWRTDGEPIWKNEKLMADFAIDYGFGIAEAKKFINALADTLKVNKKYIRESYEDILHYLKKERDLPVNVDPMDPKLHDPEERKRMVNAFERGLGAVVGYVLPLQHGSWKSGPWPLRTEHMFLLPGDSPVGLRLPLDSLPWVAEKDIPAEYTMDPMADREPLEVAGKSKDDKKGKGIKKEKAAKLLAKQQAGDDISAQPEPFKDPQPVVGESAAWLVRTALCVQPRDGRLFIFMPPITSLEGYLELVGCIEATAKKTKLPVVLEGYAPPADYRLESLKVTPDPGVIEVNIQPMHSWRQMVDCTTTLYDLARQSRLGTEKFMVDGRHTGTGGGNHIVIGGATPADSPFLRRPDLLRSFVTFWNNHPSLSFLFSGLFIGPTSQQPRIDEARHDSLYELEIAFAEQDRQTGPNQPCPPWLVDRLYRNFLIDVAGNTHRAEFCIDKLYSPDSSAGRLGLLEFRAFEMPPHARMSLAQQLLLRIFVSWFWQMPYRQELVRWGTRLHDRFMLPQLIGDDFADVLAILRQAGYPVSMDFFHPHFEFRFPVYGRVNYQGMDIEIRQALEPWHVLGEEAGGGGTARYVDSSLERIQIKVSGMTGERYVVTCNGRRVPLQATLTAGTFVAGVRYRAWQPPSCYHPTIGIHAPLTIDLFDTWTGRAVGGCQYHVGHPGGRSADDFPVNSNEAEGRRNARFIPHGHTPGDFVVIPTEETNRYFPYTLDLRTPKR
;
A
#
# COMPACT_ATOMS: atom_id res chain seq x y z
N MET A 1 16.32 -1.88 -9.37
CA MET A 1 17.28 -1.28 -10.34
C MET A 1 17.80 -0.03 -9.68
N GLY A 2 19.13 0.12 -9.60
CA GLY A 2 19.76 1.21 -8.87
C GLY A 2 19.72 2.55 -9.60
N ILE A 3 20.14 3.59 -8.89
CA ILE A 3 20.40 4.92 -9.44
C ILE A 3 21.83 4.92 -9.95
N HIS A 4 22.06 5.30 -11.21
CA HIS A 4 23.43 5.55 -11.65
C HIS A 4 23.82 6.97 -11.31
N ILE A 5 24.96 7.12 -10.67
CA ILE A 5 25.51 8.41 -10.28
C ILE A 5 26.86 8.63 -10.98
N ALA A 6 27.15 9.88 -11.31
CA ALA A 6 28.47 10.33 -11.71
C ALA A 6 29.07 11.16 -10.58
N ILE A 7 30.24 10.74 -10.09
CA ILE A 7 31.06 11.45 -9.11
C ILE A 7 32.19 12.14 -9.86
N ASN A 8 32.33 13.45 -9.66
CA ASN A 8 33.50 14.19 -10.06
C ASN A 8 34.27 14.61 -8.81
N HIS A 9 35.54 14.24 -8.72
CA HIS A 9 36.43 14.64 -7.64
C HIS A 9 37.68 15.28 -8.23
N LYS A 10 37.93 16.54 -7.89
CA LYS A 10 39.13 17.26 -8.27
C LYS A 10 39.90 17.72 -7.03
N THR A 11 41.16 17.29 -6.93
CA THR A 11 42.12 17.83 -5.98
C THR A 11 43.14 18.69 -6.73
N SER A 12 43.42 19.90 -6.24
CA SER A 12 44.35 20.86 -6.82
C SER A 12 45.33 21.39 -5.79
N TYR A 13 46.61 21.31 -6.13
CA TYR A 13 47.71 21.92 -5.40
C TYR A 13 48.34 22.98 -6.29
N ARG A 14 48.40 24.21 -5.81
CA ARG A 14 49.08 25.32 -6.47
C ARG A 14 50.26 25.74 -5.61
N TYR A 15 51.44 25.71 -6.21
CA TYR A 15 52.69 26.06 -5.54
C TYR A 15 53.05 27.52 -5.85
N ASP A 16 53.64 28.19 -4.88
CA ASP A 16 54.15 29.56 -5.01
C ASP A 16 55.27 29.69 -6.05
N ARG A 17 55.98 28.60 -6.35
CA ARG A 17 57.06 28.50 -7.32
C ARG A 17 57.06 27.16 -8.08
N ALA A 18 57.87 27.06 -9.13
CA ALA A 18 58.07 25.80 -9.83
C ALA A 18 58.93 24.84 -8.99
N ILE A 19 58.36 23.71 -8.59
CA ILE A 19 59.00 22.71 -7.72
C ILE A 19 59.23 21.40 -8.46
N ASN A 20 60.19 20.59 -7.98
CA ASN A 20 60.24 19.19 -8.34
C ASN A 20 59.17 18.41 -7.57
N LEU A 21 58.38 17.62 -8.28
CA LEU A 21 57.53 16.61 -7.67
C LEU A 21 58.26 15.28 -7.70
N GLY A 22 58.61 14.77 -6.51
CA GLY A 22 59.00 13.38 -6.36
C GLY A 22 57.84 12.45 -6.72
N PRO A 23 58.05 11.12 -6.69
CA PRO A 23 57.00 10.17 -7.01
C PRO A 23 55.73 10.41 -6.17
N GLN A 24 54.60 10.64 -6.84
CA GLN A 24 53.29 10.79 -6.23
C GLN A 24 52.53 9.47 -6.32
N ILE A 25 51.78 9.13 -5.29
CA ILE A 25 50.94 7.94 -5.21
C ILE A 25 49.50 8.41 -5.05
N VAL A 26 48.64 8.03 -5.99
CA VAL A 26 47.21 8.34 -6.00
C VAL A 26 46.40 7.06 -5.75
N ARG A 27 45.55 7.08 -4.72
CA ARG A 27 44.67 5.98 -4.29
C ARG A 27 43.20 6.36 -4.41
N LEU A 28 42.83 6.92 -5.56
CA LEU A 28 41.47 7.41 -5.83
C LEU A 28 40.65 6.50 -6.75
N ARG A 29 41.17 5.30 -7.05
CA ARG A 29 40.45 4.27 -7.79
C ARG A 29 39.75 3.33 -6.80
N PRO A 30 38.45 3.03 -6.97
CA PRO A 30 37.73 2.09 -6.11
C PRO A 30 38.44 0.75 -5.95
N ALA A 31 38.45 0.23 -4.73
CA ALA A 31 39.14 -1.01 -4.39
C ALA A 31 38.51 -2.23 -5.10
N PRO A 32 39.28 -3.30 -5.38
CA PRO A 32 38.77 -4.47 -6.09
C PRO A 32 37.58 -5.16 -5.40
N HIS A 33 37.44 -5.00 -4.09
CA HIS A 33 36.40 -5.60 -3.26
C HIS A 33 35.22 -4.65 -2.99
N CYS A 34 35.15 -3.51 -3.69
CA CYS A 34 34.01 -2.61 -3.64
C CYS A 34 32.73 -3.36 -4.03
N ARG A 35 31.74 -3.38 -3.14
CA ARG A 35 30.46 -4.07 -3.38
C ARG A 35 29.58 -3.28 -4.35
N THR A 36 29.66 -1.95 -4.32
CA THR A 36 28.96 -1.05 -5.25
C THR A 36 29.56 -1.21 -6.65
N PRO A 37 28.79 -1.62 -7.67
CA PRO A 37 29.31 -1.81 -9.02
C PRO A 37 29.82 -0.48 -9.62
N ILE A 38 31.06 -0.50 -10.10
CA ILE A 38 31.68 0.63 -10.79
C ILE A 38 31.59 0.42 -12.29
N LEU A 39 30.80 1.27 -12.95
CA LEU A 39 30.50 1.15 -14.39
C LEU A 39 31.55 1.84 -15.27
N SER A 40 32.15 2.92 -14.77
CA SER A 40 33.18 3.68 -15.49
C SER A 40 34.11 4.39 -14.51
N TYR A 41 35.39 4.51 -14.86
CA TYR A 41 36.39 5.25 -14.08
C TYR A 41 37.38 5.93 -15.02
N SER A 42 37.70 7.19 -14.74
CA SER A 42 38.71 7.97 -15.43
C SER A 42 39.53 8.78 -14.43
N MET A 43 40.84 8.92 -14.71
CA MET A 43 41.74 9.79 -13.96
C MET A 43 42.51 10.68 -14.92
N LYS A 44 42.40 11.99 -14.71
CA LYS A 44 43.12 13.02 -15.44
C LYS A 44 44.08 13.73 -14.51
N VAL A 45 45.34 13.83 -14.94
CA VAL A 45 46.43 14.41 -14.15
C VAL A 45 46.99 15.64 -14.87
N THR A 46 47.28 16.69 -14.09
CA THR A 46 48.02 17.88 -14.54
C THR A 46 49.27 18.02 -13.66
N PRO A 47 50.49 18.20 -14.21
CA PRO A 47 50.85 18.40 -15.63
C PRO A 47 50.57 17.19 -16.54
N LYS A 48 50.32 17.46 -17.83
CA LYS A 48 50.03 16.42 -18.83
C LYS A 48 51.21 15.48 -19.08
N GLU A 49 52.44 15.99 -19.02
CA GLU A 49 53.65 15.20 -19.18
C GLU A 49 54.02 14.54 -17.86
N HIS A 50 53.75 13.24 -17.75
CA HIS A 50 54.10 12.41 -16.59
C HIS A 50 54.15 10.94 -17.00
N PHE A 51 54.82 10.14 -16.18
CA PHE A 51 54.76 8.68 -16.25
C PHE A 51 53.79 8.17 -15.20
N ILE A 52 52.87 7.28 -15.59
CA ILE A 52 51.97 6.59 -14.66
C ILE A 52 52.26 5.09 -14.67
N ASN A 53 52.41 4.52 -13.48
CA ASN A 53 52.47 3.07 -13.28
C ASN A 53 51.37 2.63 -12.30
N TRP A 54 50.43 1.80 -12.78
CA TRP A 54 49.38 1.23 -11.95
C TRP A 54 49.89 -0.01 -11.21
N GLN A 55 49.68 -0.03 -9.90
CA GLN A 55 50.17 -1.09 -9.02
C GLN A 55 49.08 -1.47 -8.00
N GLN A 56 49.31 -2.60 -7.31
CA GLN A 56 48.62 -2.96 -6.08
C GLN A 56 49.60 -2.86 -4.91
N ASP A 57 49.14 -2.34 -3.77
CA ASP A 57 49.91 -2.40 -2.52
C ASP A 57 49.75 -3.79 -1.84
N PRO A 58 50.49 -4.07 -0.74
CA PRO A 58 50.36 -5.33 0.00
C PRO A 58 48.97 -5.62 0.58
N PHE A 59 48.06 -4.64 0.55
CA PHE A 59 46.68 -4.75 1.01
C PHE A 59 45.68 -4.85 -0.17
N SER A 60 46.21 -5.02 -1.39
CA SER A 60 45.46 -5.13 -2.65
C SER A 60 44.71 -3.85 -3.07
N ASN A 61 45.07 -2.68 -2.52
CA ASN A 61 44.51 -1.41 -2.98
C ASN A 61 45.14 -1.02 -4.32
N TYR A 62 44.34 -0.46 -5.23
CA TYR A 62 44.89 0.12 -6.45
C TYR A 62 45.59 1.45 -6.16
N LEU A 63 46.79 1.62 -6.71
CA LEU A 63 47.50 2.89 -6.66
C LEU A 63 48.12 3.24 -8.01
N GLY A 64 47.99 4.51 -8.39
CA GLY A 64 48.68 5.11 -9.52
C GLY A 64 49.95 5.81 -9.02
N ARG A 65 51.13 5.29 -9.38
CA ARG A 65 52.41 5.93 -9.10
C ARG A 65 52.80 6.86 -10.25
N LEU A 66 52.75 8.16 -10.00
CA LEU A 66 53.04 9.24 -10.95
C LEU A 66 54.46 9.75 -10.75
N VAL A 67 55.20 9.93 -11.83
CA VAL A 67 56.54 10.56 -11.84
C VAL A 67 56.55 11.67 -12.86
N PHE A 68 56.97 12.86 -12.44
CA PHE A 68 57.01 14.06 -13.27
C PHE A 68 58.45 14.37 -13.68
N PRO A 69 58.75 14.49 -14.99
CA PRO A 69 60.09 14.80 -15.46
C PRO A 69 60.44 16.29 -15.27
N GLU A 70 59.44 17.17 -15.37
CA GLU A 70 59.61 18.62 -15.35
C GLU A 70 59.08 19.25 -14.05
N LYS A 71 59.65 20.41 -13.71
CA LYS A 71 59.15 21.21 -12.58
C LYS A 71 57.77 21.78 -12.89
N THR A 72 56.92 21.92 -11.86
CA THR A 72 55.57 22.47 -12.02
C THR A 72 55.20 23.43 -10.91
N THR A 73 54.32 24.38 -11.22
CA THR A 73 53.65 25.26 -10.26
C THR A 73 52.26 24.75 -9.87
N ARG A 74 51.80 23.64 -10.48
CA ARG A 74 50.45 23.10 -10.26
C ARG A 74 50.44 21.59 -10.40
N PHE A 75 49.81 20.91 -9.45
CA PHE A 75 49.51 19.49 -9.50
C PHE A 75 48.01 19.28 -9.30
N GLU A 76 47.34 18.67 -10.27
CA GLU A 76 45.92 18.35 -10.17
C GLU A 76 45.66 16.88 -10.49
N VAL A 77 44.75 16.29 -9.72
CA VAL A 77 44.18 14.98 -9.98
C VAL A 77 42.67 15.14 -10.03
N GLU A 78 42.09 14.81 -11.17
CA GLU A 78 40.65 14.86 -11.43
C GLU A 78 40.16 13.46 -11.76
N ILE A 79 39.15 13.00 -11.02
CA ILE A 79 38.54 11.68 -11.11
C ILE A 79 37.11 11.85 -11.58
N ASP A 80 36.73 11.04 -12.56
CA ASP A 80 35.36 10.89 -13.01
C ASP A 80 34.96 9.41 -12.86
N LEU A 81 33.88 9.15 -12.13
CA LEU A 81 33.48 7.81 -11.69
C LEU A 81 31.97 7.65 -11.86
N ILE A 82 31.55 6.58 -12.54
CA ILE A 82 30.14 6.18 -12.60
C ILE A 82 29.92 4.94 -11.74
N ALA A 83 29.00 5.02 -10.80
CA ALA A 83 28.63 3.93 -9.89
C ALA A 83 27.13 3.60 -9.99
N ASP A 84 26.79 2.32 -9.84
CA ASP A 84 25.41 1.85 -9.72
C ASP A 84 25.03 1.70 -8.24
N MET A 85 24.14 2.57 -7.77
CA MET A 85 23.69 2.63 -6.38
C MET A 85 22.58 1.59 -6.12
N ILE A 86 22.91 0.31 -6.31
CA ILE A 86 22.05 -0.81 -5.92
C ILE A 86 22.05 -0.89 -4.40
N ILE A 87 20.87 -1.01 -3.76
CA ILE A 87 20.79 -1.14 -2.30
C ILE A 87 21.48 -2.42 -1.83
N ILE A 88 22.36 -2.25 -0.85
CA ILE A 88 23.16 -3.33 -0.27
C ILE A 88 22.77 -3.50 1.21
N ASN A 89 22.30 -4.69 1.58
CA ASN A 89 22.12 -5.02 2.99
C ASN A 89 23.50 -5.22 3.66
N PRO A 90 23.87 -4.40 4.66
CA PRO A 90 25.16 -4.51 5.33
C PRO A 90 25.26 -5.70 6.29
N PHE A 91 24.15 -6.40 6.56
CA PHE A 91 24.08 -7.58 7.45
C PHE A 91 23.92 -8.90 6.67
N ASP A 92 24.14 -8.87 5.36
CA ASP A 92 23.90 -10.01 4.48
C ASP A 92 25.12 -10.94 4.38
N TYR A 93 25.39 -11.64 5.47
CA TYR A 93 26.48 -12.60 5.61
C TYR A 93 26.18 -13.61 6.73
N PHE A 94 27.00 -14.65 6.81
CA PHE A 94 26.98 -15.63 7.91
C PHE A 94 28.26 -15.52 8.71
N LEU A 95 28.17 -15.81 10.00
CA LEU A 95 29.34 -15.96 10.87
C LEU A 95 29.63 -17.44 11.06
N GLU A 96 30.90 -17.78 11.29
CA GLU A 96 31.25 -19.10 11.81
C GLU A 96 30.60 -19.30 13.19
N PRO A 97 30.20 -20.52 13.58
CA PRO A 97 29.52 -20.78 14.86
C PRO A 97 30.27 -20.22 16.08
N ASP A 98 31.60 -20.34 16.09
CA ASP A 98 32.44 -19.85 17.19
C ASP A 98 32.56 -18.32 17.26
N ALA A 99 32.07 -17.60 16.25
CA ALA A 99 32.08 -16.13 16.17
C ALA A 99 30.67 -15.51 16.24
N GLU A 100 29.60 -16.31 16.37
CA GLU A 100 28.23 -15.80 16.49
C GLU A 100 28.03 -14.96 17.75
N GLU A 101 28.71 -15.31 18.85
CA GLU A 101 28.70 -14.59 20.11
C GLU A 101 30.04 -13.91 20.41
N PHE A 102 29.97 -12.67 20.87
CA PHE A 102 31.12 -11.94 21.37
C PHE A 102 31.23 -12.14 22.89
N PRO A 103 32.43 -12.35 23.46
CA PRO A 103 33.74 -12.37 22.80
C PRO A 103 34.11 -13.72 22.18
N PHE A 104 34.73 -13.69 21.00
CA PHE A 104 35.32 -14.86 20.34
C PHE A 104 36.82 -14.68 20.10
N THR A 105 37.49 -15.76 19.68
CA THR A 105 38.90 -15.73 19.27
C THR A 105 39.07 -16.30 17.87
N TYR A 106 39.93 -15.68 17.06
CA TYR A 106 40.31 -16.22 15.75
C TYR A 106 41.04 -17.56 15.88
N ASP A 107 40.78 -18.45 14.92
CA ASP A 107 41.61 -19.63 14.69
C ASP A 107 43.09 -19.24 14.54
N LYS A 108 44.00 -20.13 14.94
CA LYS A 108 45.43 -19.84 15.02
C LYS A 108 46.04 -19.42 13.68
N GLU A 109 45.66 -20.08 12.58
CA GLU A 109 46.21 -19.79 11.25
C GLU A 109 45.66 -18.46 10.75
N LEU A 110 44.35 -18.26 10.83
CA LEU A 110 43.70 -17.00 10.47
C LEU A 110 44.25 -15.82 11.29
N LYS A 111 44.48 -16.01 12.60
CA LYS A 111 45.06 -14.99 13.46
C LYS A 111 46.46 -14.59 13.02
N GLN A 112 47.25 -15.52 12.48
CA GLN A 112 48.60 -15.24 11.97
C GLN A 112 48.55 -14.33 10.75
N ASP A 113 47.59 -14.54 9.85
CA ASP A 113 47.37 -13.68 8.68
C ASP A 113 46.83 -12.30 9.05
N LEU A 114 46.08 -12.22 10.17
CA LEU A 114 45.47 -10.98 10.66
C LEU A 114 46.38 -10.14 11.58
N ILE A 115 47.62 -10.56 11.85
CA ILE A 115 48.54 -9.86 12.77
C ILE A 115 48.63 -8.34 12.52
N PRO A 116 48.83 -7.85 11.28
CA PRO A 116 48.93 -6.40 11.02
C PRO A 116 47.70 -5.62 11.49
N TYR A 117 46.53 -6.26 11.48
CA TYR A 117 45.24 -5.66 11.82
C TYR A 117 44.88 -5.80 13.31
N LEU A 118 45.72 -6.46 14.11
CA LEU A 118 45.54 -6.68 15.55
C LEU A 118 46.50 -5.82 16.39
N VAL A 119 47.42 -5.07 15.77
CA VAL A 119 48.43 -4.28 16.48
C VAL A 119 47.81 -3.11 17.24
N LYS A 120 47.99 -3.12 18.57
CA LYS A 120 47.48 -2.10 19.50
C LYS A 120 48.42 -0.89 19.59
N ASN A 121 48.43 -0.04 18.56
CA ASN A 121 49.34 1.10 18.46
C ASN A 121 49.14 2.13 19.57
N GLU A 122 47.91 2.37 20.00
CA GLU A 122 47.58 3.36 21.02
C GLU A 122 47.00 2.71 22.28
N SER A 123 47.66 2.85 23.44
CA SER A 123 47.20 2.21 24.70
C SER A 123 47.15 3.17 25.91
N GLY A 124 46.82 4.44 25.64
CA GLY A 124 46.75 5.50 26.64
C GLY A 124 45.70 5.30 27.74
N LYS A 125 45.89 5.99 28.89
CA LYS A 125 44.99 5.88 30.07
C LYS A 125 43.52 6.19 29.76
N LYS A 126 43.24 7.18 28.90
CA LYS A 126 41.86 7.56 28.51
C LYS A 126 41.17 6.47 27.70
N LEU A 127 41.85 5.92 26.70
CA LEU A 127 41.31 4.80 25.92
C LEU A 127 41.03 3.59 26.82
N LYS A 128 41.96 3.22 27.72
CA LYS A 128 41.74 2.15 28.70
C LYS A 128 40.57 2.42 29.65
N LYS A 129 40.27 3.68 29.97
CA LYS A 129 39.08 4.04 30.76
C LYS A 129 37.81 3.84 29.93
N TYR A 130 37.79 4.37 28.71
CA TYR A 130 36.65 4.24 27.80
C TYR A 130 36.32 2.77 27.49
N LEU A 131 37.34 1.93 27.29
CA LEU A 131 37.16 0.48 27.07
C LEU A 131 36.46 -0.23 28.24
N LYS A 132 36.58 0.27 29.48
CA LYS A 132 35.88 -0.30 30.65
C LYS A 132 34.41 0.10 30.74
N GLU A 133 33.99 1.11 29.99
CA GLU A 133 32.61 1.58 29.94
C GLU A 133 31.77 0.80 28.91
N ILE A 134 32.40 -0.06 28.10
CA ILE A 134 31.76 -0.87 27.07
C ILE A 134 31.36 -2.22 27.68
N ASP A 135 30.10 -2.60 27.53
CA ASP A 135 29.59 -3.89 27.97
C ASP A 135 30.13 -5.01 27.07
N CYS A 136 30.75 -6.01 27.69
CA CYS A 136 31.29 -7.20 27.03
C CYS A 136 30.58 -8.47 27.51
N THR A 137 29.38 -8.34 28.07
CA THR A 137 28.53 -9.49 28.42
C THR A 137 28.28 -10.33 27.16
N PRO A 138 28.42 -11.68 27.23
CA PRO A 138 28.17 -12.54 26.09
C PRO A 138 26.82 -12.29 25.44
N ARG A 139 26.86 -12.02 24.13
CA ARG A 139 25.70 -11.72 23.28
C ARG A 139 26.09 -11.91 21.82
N ARG A 140 25.12 -11.84 20.90
CA ARG A 140 25.39 -11.89 19.47
C ARG A 140 26.42 -10.83 19.06
N THR A 141 27.43 -11.24 18.32
CA THR A 141 28.55 -10.38 17.88
C THR A 141 28.04 -9.16 17.11
N ILE A 142 27.04 -9.34 16.24
CA ILE A 142 26.46 -8.24 15.46
C ILE A 142 25.85 -7.18 16.38
N ASP A 143 25.05 -7.59 17.37
CA ASP A 143 24.40 -6.66 18.29
C ASP A 143 25.43 -5.89 19.14
N PHE A 144 26.52 -6.56 19.54
CA PHE A 144 27.65 -5.89 20.20
C PHE A 144 28.29 -4.82 19.30
N LEU A 145 28.54 -5.12 18.03
CA LEU A 145 29.12 -4.18 17.08
C LEU A 145 28.19 -2.99 16.79
N VAL A 146 26.89 -3.24 16.65
CA VAL A 146 25.86 -2.20 16.48
C VAL A 146 25.88 -1.25 17.67
N ASP A 147 25.79 -1.77 18.89
CA ASP A 147 25.78 -0.94 20.10
C ASP A 147 27.08 -0.16 20.28
N LEU A 148 28.22 -0.78 19.97
CA LEU A 148 29.52 -0.11 20.02
C LEU A 148 29.59 1.06 19.04
N ASN A 149 29.10 0.87 17.82
CA ASN A 149 29.11 1.90 16.78
C ASN A 149 28.20 3.08 17.14
N ILE A 150 26.97 2.78 17.60
CA ILE A 150 26.00 3.79 18.05
C ILE A 150 26.55 4.55 19.25
N LYS A 151 27.13 3.85 20.24
CA LYS A 151 27.73 4.49 21.41
C LYS A 151 28.82 5.48 21.00
N LEU A 152 29.72 5.09 20.10
CA LEU A 152 30.81 5.96 19.67
C LEU A 152 30.31 7.19 18.91
N SER A 153 29.30 7.02 18.04
CA SER A 153 28.63 8.12 17.33
C SER A 153 27.99 9.13 18.30
N ASN A 154 27.34 8.64 19.36
CA ASN A 154 26.74 9.48 20.40
C ASN A 154 27.80 10.17 21.28
N ASP A 155 28.94 9.53 21.53
CA ASP A 155 29.98 10.04 22.43
C ASP A 155 30.95 11.05 21.76
N ILE A 156 31.10 11.00 20.43
CA ILE A 156 32.05 11.83 19.66
C ILE A 156 31.31 12.73 18.66
N LYS A 157 31.30 14.04 18.93
CA LYS A 157 30.66 15.02 18.05
C LYS A 157 31.44 15.19 16.74
N TYR A 158 30.75 15.05 15.60
CA TYR A 158 31.35 15.30 14.28
C TYR A 158 31.66 16.78 14.05
N LEU A 159 32.86 17.07 13.53
CA LEU A 159 33.30 18.40 13.09
C LEU A 159 34.14 18.28 11.81
N ILE A 160 34.04 19.27 10.91
CA ILE A 160 34.91 19.36 9.73
C ILE A 160 36.28 19.91 10.15
N ARG A 161 37.35 19.26 9.69
CA ARG A 161 38.73 19.62 10.06
C ARG A 161 39.63 19.70 8.84
N MET A 162 40.36 20.80 8.74
CA MET A 162 41.33 21.05 7.66
C MET A 162 42.77 20.72 8.06
N GLU A 163 43.07 20.50 9.35
CA GLU A 163 44.44 20.19 9.76
C GLU A 163 44.91 18.86 9.15
N PRO A 164 46.21 18.70 8.85
CA PRO A 164 46.74 17.42 8.39
C PRO A 164 46.73 16.37 9.52
N ASN A 165 46.73 15.10 9.12
CA ASN A 165 46.80 13.92 9.98
C ASN A 165 45.55 13.64 10.85
N VAL A 166 45.50 12.42 11.37
CA VAL A 166 44.44 11.91 12.24
C VAL A 166 44.76 12.25 13.70
N GLN A 167 43.75 12.62 14.49
CA GLN A 167 43.89 12.76 15.95
C GLN A 167 44.27 11.42 16.59
N SER A 168 45.11 11.48 17.62
CA SER A 168 45.31 10.31 18.50
C SER A 168 44.01 9.98 19.25
N CYS A 169 43.81 8.72 19.60
CA CYS A 169 42.68 8.25 20.41
C CYS A 169 42.57 9.03 21.72
N LYS A 170 43.72 9.42 22.31
CA LYS A 170 43.74 10.29 23.49
C LYS A 170 43.03 11.61 23.16
N GLN A 171 43.49 12.33 22.13
CA GLN A 171 42.95 13.63 21.72
C GLN A 171 41.45 13.56 21.42
N THR A 172 41.01 12.60 20.60
CA THR A 172 39.60 12.42 20.25
C THR A 172 38.74 12.25 21.50
N LEU A 173 39.19 11.45 22.47
CA LEU A 173 38.48 11.22 23.74
C LEU A 173 38.58 12.41 24.73
N GLU A 174 39.58 13.29 24.63
CA GLU A 174 39.63 14.52 25.46
C GLU A 174 38.69 15.58 24.92
N LEU A 175 38.67 15.76 23.60
CA LEU A 175 37.85 16.75 22.93
C LEU A 175 36.38 16.31 22.83
N ARG A 176 36.13 14.99 22.80
CA ARG A 176 34.83 14.40 22.44
C ARG A 176 34.30 14.92 21.12
N SER A 177 35.21 15.19 20.19
CA SER A 177 34.88 15.66 18.85
C SER A 177 36.01 15.37 17.88
N GLY A 178 35.69 15.11 16.63
CA GLY A 178 36.66 14.84 15.56
C GLY A 178 36.01 14.80 14.19
N SER A 179 36.82 14.69 13.13
CA SER A 179 36.32 14.40 11.79
C SER A 179 36.18 12.88 11.58
N CYS A 180 35.65 12.46 10.43
CA CYS A 180 35.37 11.05 10.13
C CYS A 180 36.61 10.16 10.30
N ARG A 181 37.78 10.62 9.86
CA ARG A 181 39.08 9.94 10.05
C ARG A 181 39.45 9.74 11.52
N ASP A 182 39.09 10.67 12.40
CA ASP A 182 39.44 10.61 13.83
C ASP A 182 38.57 9.55 14.53
N SER A 183 37.26 9.54 14.24
CA SER A 183 36.32 8.56 14.76
C SER A 183 36.60 7.16 14.23
N ALA A 184 36.89 7.01 12.94
CA ALA A 184 37.29 5.74 12.34
C ALA A 184 38.55 5.17 12.99
N TRP A 185 39.59 5.99 13.16
CA TRP A 185 40.83 5.53 13.77
C TRP A 185 40.66 5.15 15.25
N LEU A 186 39.81 5.87 15.99
CA LEU A 186 39.44 5.52 17.35
C LEU A 186 38.72 4.16 17.40
N LEU A 187 37.75 3.90 16.51
CA LEU A 187 37.05 2.62 16.44
C LEU A 187 37.99 1.46 16.08
N VAL A 188 38.89 1.64 15.11
CA VAL A 188 39.94 0.64 14.78
C VAL A 188 40.71 0.24 16.04
N ASN A 189 41.19 1.22 16.81
CA ASN A 189 41.96 0.94 18.02
C ASN A 189 41.10 0.28 19.11
N ILE A 190 39.84 0.65 19.27
CA ILE A 190 38.92 0.02 20.21
C ILE A 190 38.73 -1.47 19.88
N LEU A 191 38.40 -1.79 18.62
CA LEU A 191 38.20 -3.17 18.16
C LEU A 191 39.46 -4.03 18.36
N ARG A 192 40.63 -3.49 18.02
CA ARG A 192 41.92 -4.18 18.27
C ARG A 192 42.14 -4.47 19.75
N HIS A 193 41.71 -3.60 20.66
CA HIS A 193 41.83 -3.85 22.10
C HIS A 193 40.93 -5.00 22.57
N PHE A 194 39.76 -5.18 21.95
CA PHE A 194 38.87 -6.32 22.14
C PHE A 194 39.32 -7.60 21.41
N GLY A 195 40.46 -7.56 20.73
CA GLY A 195 41.01 -8.73 20.03
C GLY A 195 40.41 -8.97 18.65
N LEU A 196 39.65 -8.01 18.13
CA LEU A 196 39.08 -8.05 16.78
C LEU A 196 40.02 -7.36 15.79
N ALA A 197 40.30 -8.02 14.67
CA ALA A 197 41.12 -7.48 13.60
C ALA A 197 40.37 -6.35 12.89
N ALA A 198 40.97 -5.16 12.84
CA ALA A 198 40.33 -3.98 12.29
C ALA A 198 41.28 -3.16 11.40
N ARG A 199 40.74 -2.56 10.35
CA ARG A 199 41.47 -1.73 9.38
C ARG A 199 40.77 -0.39 9.13
N PHE A 200 41.57 0.60 8.78
CA PHE A 200 41.14 1.94 8.41
C PHE A 200 40.80 1.96 6.92
N VAL A 201 39.65 2.55 6.57
CA VAL A 201 39.20 2.69 5.18
C VAL A 201 39.10 4.16 4.82
N SER A 202 39.67 4.52 3.68
CA SER A 202 39.48 5.81 3.01
C SER A 202 38.71 5.58 1.73
N GLY A 203 37.63 6.33 1.52
CA GLY A 203 36.77 6.15 0.35
C GLY A 203 35.91 7.36 0.02
N TYR A 204 34.93 7.16 -0.85
CA TYR A 204 33.84 8.11 -1.06
C TYR A 204 32.64 7.71 -0.21
N LEU A 205 31.98 8.71 0.38
CA LEU A 205 30.64 8.56 0.94
C LEU A 205 29.68 9.34 0.06
N VAL A 206 28.75 8.63 -0.57
CA VAL A 206 27.63 9.24 -1.30
C VAL A 206 26.37 9.13 -0.47
N GLN A 207 25.70 10.25 -0.27
CA GLN A 207 24.39 10.30 0.35
C GLN A 207 23.43 11.04 -0.59
N LEU A 208 22.43 10.30 -1.08
CA LEU A 208 21.42 10.84 -1.97
C LEU A 208 20.26 11.42 -1.13
N LYS A 209 19.70 12.53 -1.60
CA LYS A 209 18.46 13.09 -1.06
C LYS A 209 17.35 12.05 -1.17
N GLN A 210 16.69 11.76 -0.05
CA GLN A 210 15.53 10.88 -0.05
C GLN A 210 14.36 11.49 -0.84
N ASP A 211 13.64 10.67 -1.59
CA ASP A 211 12.48 11.11 -2.38
C ASP A 211 11.34 11.61 -1.48
N VAL A 212 11.17 10.98 -0.31
CA VAL A 212 10.14 11.32 0.69
C VAL A 212 10.80 11.52 2.05
N LYS A 213 10.43 12.59 2.76
CA LYS A 213 10.93 12.86 4.11
C LYS A 213 10.44 11.78 5.08
N SER A 214 11.30 11.44 6.04
CA SER A 214 10.94 10.50 7.10
C SER A 214 9.84 11.08 7.98
N LEU A 215 8.92 10.23 8.42
CA LEU A 215 7.94 10.61 9.46
C LEU A 215 8.64 10.70 10.82
N ASP A 216 9.59 9.81 11.08
CA ASP A 216 10.35 9.71 12.32
C ASP A 216 11.86 9.87 12.06
N GLY A 217 12.54 10.68 12.86
CA GLY A 217 14.00 10.85 12.77
C GLY A 217 14.49 11.74 11.60
N PRO A 218 15.82 11.83 11.39
CA PRO A 218 16.41 12.71 10.39
C PRO A 218 16.20 12.19 8.96
N SER A 219 15.74 13.05 8.04
CA SER A 219 15.42 12.70 6.63
C SER A 219 16.65 12.60 5.70
N GLY A 220 17.84 12.33 6.25
CA GLY A 220 19.09 12.36 5.48
C GLY A 220 19.46 13.78 4.97
N PRO A 221 20.28 13.90 3.91
CA PRO A 221 20.70 15.19 3.39
C PRO A 221 19.59 15.89 2.57
N GLU A 222 19.56 17.23 2.60
CA GLU A 222 18.58 18.03 1.84
C GLU A 222 18.88 18.10 0.33
N VAL A 223 20.11 17.78 -0.06
CA VAL A 223 20.62 17.72 -1.45
C VAL A 223 21.52 16.49 -1.60
N ASP A 224 21.70 16.02 -2.83
CA ASP A 224 22.67 14.96 -3.10
C ASP A 224 24.08 15.45 -2.75
N PHE A 225 24.83 14.62 -2.02
CA PHE A 225 26.12 14.97 -1.48
C PHE A 225 27.10 13.81 -1.65
N THR A 226 28.36 14.16 -1.93
CA THR A 226 29.49 13.24 -1.96
C THR A 226 30.71 13.92 -1.38
N ASP A 227 31.50 13.18 -0.62
CA ASP A 227 32.77 13.65 -0.07
C ASP A 227 33.75 12.49 0.14
N LEU A 228 35.02 12.82 0.34
CA LEU A 228 35.99 11.88 0.87
C LEU A 228 35.63 11.58 2.33
N HIS A 229 35.52 10.29 2.62
CA HIS A 229 35.10 9.80 3.93
C HIS A 229 36.01 8.69 4.42
N ALA A 230 36.02 8.51 5.74
CA ALA A 230 36.76 7.43 6.37
C ALA A 230 35.88 6.67 7.36
N TRP A 231 36.03 5.36 7.36
CA TRP A 231 35.31 4.44 8.25
C TRP A 231 36.21 3.28 8.67
N THR A 232 35.67 2.37 9.48
CA THR A 232 36.39 1.20 10.00
C THR A 232 35.86 -0.07 9.37
N GLU A 233 36.72 -1.03 9.08
CA GLU A 233 36.29 -2.39 8.78
C GLU A 233 36.81 -3.36 9.83
N VAL A 234 35.96 -4.30 10.24
CA VAL A 234 36.28 -5.40 11.16
C VAL A 234 36.24 -6.73 10.42
N TYR A 235 37.21 -7.61 10.66
CA TYR A 235 37.21 -8.96 10.08
C TYR A 235 36.45 -9.91 10.99
N LEU A 236 35.39 -10.53 10.47
CA LEU A 236 34.59 -11.53 11.17
C LEU A 236 34.70 -12.87 10.45
N PRO A 237 35.04 -13.98 11.13
CA PRO A 237 35.03 -15.31 10.51
C PRO A 237 33.67 -15.64 9.88
N GLY A 238 33.67 -16.14 8.66
CA GLY A 238 32.46 -16.40 7.87
C GLY A 238 32.01 -15.21 7.01
N ALA A 239 32.09 -13.98 7.53
CA ALA A 239 31.62 -12.77 6.83
C ALA A 239 32.74 -12.00 6.09
N GLY A 240 33.99 -12.14 6.54
CA GLY A 240 35.11 -11.34 6.02
C GLY A 240 35.13 -9.93 6.60
N TRP A 241 35.52 -8.94 5.78
CA TRP A 241 35.60 -7.53 6.20
C TRP A 241 34.24 -6.85 6.16
N VAL A 242 33.78 -6.36 7.31
CA VAL A 242 32.49 -5.69 7.49
C VAL A 242 32.72 -4.22 7.88
N GLY A 243 32.11 -3.29 7.15
CA GLY A 243 32.30 -1.85 7.34
C GLY A 243 31.35 -1.24 8.39
N MET A 244 31.91 -0.38 9.23
CA MET A 244 31.25 0.35 10.32
C MET A 244 31.65 1.83 10.24
N ASP A 245 30.67 2.72 10.15
CA ASP A 245 30.89 4.16 10.15
C ASP A 245 30.53 4.75 11.53
N PRO A 246 31.54 5.05 12.37
CA PRO A 246 31.31 5.60 13.71
C PRO A 246 30.87 7.06 13.70
N THR A 247 30.87 7.73 12.53
CA THR A 247 30.37 9.10 12.40
C THR A 247 28.85 9.14 12.36
N SER A 248 28.24 8.16 11.69
CA SER A 248 26.80 8.02 11.57
C SER A 248 26.21 7.02 12.57
N GLY A 249 27.03 6.10 13.10
CA GLY A 249 26.56 4.97 13.90
C GLY A 249 25.98 3.83 13.05
N LEU A 250 26.09 3.93 11.72
CA LEU A 250 25.56 2.95 10.77
C LEU A 250 26.66 2.02 10.24
N PHE A 251 26.26 0.87 9.71
CA PHE A 251 27.16 0.02 8.92
C PHE A 251 27.31 0.55 7.50
N ALA A 252 28.40 0.20 6.84
CA ALA A 252 28.71 0.64 5.48
C ALA A 252 27.76 0.00 4.45
N GLY A 253 27.00 0.83 3.74
CA GLY A 253 26.07 0.42 2.69
C GLY A 253 26.58 0.74 1.29
N GLU A 254 25.67 0.85 0.32
CA GLU A 254 25.99 1.13 -1.09
C GLU A 254 26.67 2.48 -1.34
N GLY A 255 26.42 3.46 -0.47
CA GLY A 255 27.04 4.78 -0.51
C GLY A 255 28.51 4.82 -0.07
N HIS A 256 29.01 3.75 0.55
CA HIS A 256 30.39 3.66 1.03
C HIS A 256 31.26 2.96 -0.01
N ILE A 257 31.95 3.74 -0.84
CA ILE A 257 32.80 3.23 -1.94
C ILE A 257 34.27 3.22 -1.47
N PRO A 258 34.82 2.07 -1.03
CA PRO A 258 36.20 1.99 -0.54
C PRO A 258 37.19 2.27 -1.68
N LEU A 259 38.18 3.12 -1.42
CA LEU A 259 39.28 3.38 -2.35
C LEU A 259 40.58 2.71 -1.86
N ALA A 260 40.90 2.87 -0.58
CA ALA A 260 42.04 2.23 0.06
C ALA A 260 41.72 1.78 1.49
N CYS A 261 42.00 0.51 1.77
CA CYS A 261 41.82 -0.12 3.08
C CYS A 261 43.19 -0.58 3.60
N SER A 262 43.58 -0.16 4.80
CA SER A 262 44.89 -0.52 5.36
C SER A 262 44.90 -0.55 6.88
N PRO A 263 45.87 -1.24 7.51
CA PRO A 263 45.99 -1.25 8.97
C PRO A 263 46.29 0.14 9.56
N GLU A 264 46.96 1.03 8.82
CA GLU A 264 47.41 2.35 9.29
C GLU A 264 46.88 3.48 8.40
N PRO A 265 46.37 4.59 8.95
CA PRO A 265 45.75 5.65 8.15
C PRO A 265 46.68 6.27 7.09
N GLN A 266 47.99 6.33 7.36
CA GLN A 266 48.98 6.90 6.44
C GLN A 266 49.06 6.11 5.11
N SER A 267 48.82 4.80 5.16
CA SER A 267 48.83 3.94 3.98
C SER A 267 47.55 4.03 3.15
N ALA A 268 46.48 4.59 3.73
CA ALA A 268 45.21 4.85 3.06
C ALA A 268 45.04 6.30 2.59
N ALA A 269 46.05 7.16 2.77
CA ALA A 269 45.97 8.55 2.35
C ALA A 269 45.72 8.68 0.82
N PRO A 270 44.74 9.51 0.39
CA PRO A 270 44.30 9.58 -1.00
C PRO A 270 45.39 9.96 -2.00
N ILE A 271 46.24 10.92 -1.63
CA ILE A 271 47.40 11.36 -2.41
C ILE A 271 48.58 11.51 -1.45
N THR A 272 49.71 10.90 -1.79
CA THR A 272 50.96 10.98 -1.00
C THR A 272 52.15 11.10 -1.92
N GLY A 273 53.19 11.83 -1.53
CA GLY A 273 54.41 11.92 -2.32
C GLY A 273 55.40 12.93 -1.75
N ALA A 274 56.60 12.94 -2.32
CA ALA A 274 57.64 13.90 -1.94
C ALA A 274 57.54 15.16 -2.81
N LEU A 275 57.78 16.33 -2.22
CA LEU A 275 57.89 17.60 -2.91
C LEU A 275 59.07 18.41 -2.34
N ASP A 276 59.61 19.32 -3.12
CA ASP A 276 60.53 20.35 -2.61
C ASP A 276 59.80 21.23 -1.58
N GLU A 277 60.53 21.84 -0.65
CA GLU A 277 59.96 22.80 0.30
C GLU A 277 59.32 23.99 -0.44
N CYS A 278 58.03 24.24 -0.20
CA CYS A 278 57.26 25.31 -0.84
C CYS A 278 56.00 25.66 -0.05
N GLU A 279 55.42 26.82 -0.37
CA GLU A 279 54.07 27.18 0.08
C GLU A 279 53.04 26.60 -0.90
N VAL A 280 51.97 26.01 -0.36
CA VAL A 280 50.92 25.35 -1.16
C VAL A 280 49.55 25.93 -0.86
N ASP A 281 48.88 26.36 -1.91
CA ASP A 281 47.44 26.64 -1.90
C ASP A 281 46.71 25.36 -2.33
N PHE A 282 45.92 24.80 -1.42
CA PHE A 282 45.22 23.54 -1.59
C PHE A 282 43.72 23.77 -1.73
N SER A 283 43.14 23.17 -2.78
CA SER A 283 41.69 23.12 -2.94
C SER A 283 41.26 21.72 -3.38
N HIS A 284 40.08 21.32 -2.92
CA HIS A 284 39.40 20.14 -3.43
C HIS A 284 37.94 20.49 -3.70
N THR A 285 37.37 19.90 -4.73
CA THR A 285 35.97 20.04 -5.10
C THR A 285 35.42 18.68 -5.46
N MET A 286 34.22 18.38 -4.97
CA MET A 286 33.51 17.15 -5.29
C MET A 286 32.07 17.46 -5.65
N SER A 287 31.52 16.70 -6.58
CA SER A 287 30.12 16.76 -6.94
C SER A 287 29.60 15.37 -7.32
N VAL A 288 28.31 15.17 -7.10
CA VAL A 288 27.58 13.98 -7.53
C VAL A 288 26.38 14.41 -8.35
N THR A 289 26.15 13.71 -9.46
CA THR A 289 24.99 13.93 -10.33
C THR A 289 24.32 12.59 -10.58
N ARG A 290 22.99 12.52 -10.44
CA ARG A 290 22.20 11.37 -10.90
C ARG A 290 22.11 11.42 -12.42
N ILE A 291 22.64 10.41 -13.12
CA ILE A 291 22.67 10.36 -14.59
C ILE A 291 21.63 9.40 -15.16
N LEU A 292 21.18 8.43 -14.38
CA LEU A 292 20.08 7.53 -14.71
C LEU A 292 19.27 7.24 -13.45
N GLU A 293 17.96 7.44 -13.52
CA GLU A 293 17.03 7.09 -12.46
C GLU A 293 15.92 6.21 -13.02
N ALA A 294 15.90 4.94 -12.60
CA ALA A 294 14.73 4.10 -12.80
C ALA A 294 13.55 4.64 -11.96
N PRO A 295 12.30 4.48 -12.42
CA PRO A 295 11.13 4.79 -11.60
C PRO A 295 11.15 4.01 -10.29
N ARG A 296 10.71 4.66 -9.21
CA ARG A 296 10.58 4.06 -7.88
C ARG A 296 9.18 4.32 -7.36
N SER A 297 8.71 3.50 -6.42
CA SER A 297 7.42 3.70 -5.75
C SER A 297 7.31 5.11 -5.13
N THR A 298 8.40 5.61 -4.58
CA THR A 298 8.49 6.94 -3.95
C THR A 298 8.55 8.10 -4.94
N ARG A 299 8.98 7.87 -6.17
CA ARG A 299 9.11 8.89 -7.22
C ARG A 299 8.88 8.27 -8.60
N PRO A 300 7.61 8.02 -8.97
CA PRO A 300 7.30 7.28 -10.19
C PRO A 300 7.54 8.07 -11.48
N TYR A 301 7.40 9.40 -11.45
CA TYR A 301 7.45 10.23 -12.68
C TYR A 301 8.48 11.35 -12.59
N PRO A 302 9.22 11.62 -13.68
CA PRO A 302 9.83 12.93 -13.89
C PRO A 302 8.76 14.03 -13.93
N GLU A 303 9.10 15.25 -13.50
CA GLU A 303 8.12 16.35 -13.40
C GLU A 303 7.51 16.75 -14.74
N HIS A 304 8.24 16.64 -15.85
CA HIS A 304 7.68 16.95 -17.18
C HIS A 304 6.61 15.93 -17.61
N VAL A 305 6.84 14.63 -17.39
CA VAL A 305 5.86 13.57 -17.67
C VAL A 305 4.60 13.77 -16.82
N TRP A 306 4.76 14.13 -15.55
CA TRP A 306 3.62 14.44 -14.68
C TRP A 306 2.83 15.67 -15.16
N ALA A 307 3.52 16.71 -15.63
CA ALA A 307 2.87 17.88 -16.22
C ALA A 307 2.04 17.51 -17.47
N ASP A 308 2.57 16.64 -18.33
CA ASP A 308 1.86 16.14 -19.52
C ASP A 308 0.60 15.34 -19.15
N ILE A 309 0.68 14.47 -18.14
CA ILE A 309 -0.49 13.73 -17.59
C ILE A 309 -1.58 14.71 -17.12
N VAL A 310 -1.18 15.73 -16.36
CA VAL A 310 -2.12 16.72 -15.81
C VAL A 310 -2.77 17.54 -16.94
N GLN A 311 -1.99 17.98 -17.93
CA GLN A 311 -2.48 18.73 -19.08
C GLN A 311 -3.45 17.91 -19.93
N LEU A 312 -3.15 16.63 -20.16
CA LEU A 312 -4.03 15.72 -20.89
C LEU A 312 -5.36 15.52 -20.15
N GLY A 313 -5.33 15.38 -18.83
CA GLY A 313 -6.55 15.29 -18.04
C GLY A 313 -7.43 16.54 -18.14
N ASP A 314 -6.84 17.74 -18.15
CA ASP A 314 -7.60 18.97 -18.40
C ASP A 314 -8.25 19.01 -19.80
N GLN A 315 -7.58 18.45 -20.81
CA GLN A 315 -8.14 18.32 -22.15
C GLN A 315 -9.34 17.38 -22.17
N VAL A 316 -9.20 16.19 -21.58
CA VAL A 316 -10.26 15.18 -21.51
C VAL A 316 -11.47 15.73 -20.74
N ASP A 317 -11.24 16.52 -19.68
CA ASP A 317 -12.32 17.13 -18.91
C ASP A 317 -13.14 18.13 -19.75
N ARG A 318 -12.48 18.99 -20.54
CA ARG A 318 -13.16 19.91 -21.48
C ARG A 318 -14.00 19.13 -22.50
N GLU A 319 -13.43 18.06 -23.04
CA GLU A 319 -14.09 17.18 -24.01
C GLU A 319 -15.33 16.47 -23.47
N LEU A 320 -15.30 16.04 -22.20
CA LEU A 320 -16.45 15.43 -21.53
C LEU A 320 -17.57 16.46 -21.32
N MET A 321 -17.20 17.68 -20.91
CA MET A 321 -18.17 18.79 -20.73
C MET A 321 -18.82 19.21 -22.06
N GLU A 322 -18.03 19.38 -23.12
CA GLU A 322 -18.52 19.77 -24.45
C GLU A 322 -19.54 18.79 -25.03
N ARG A 323 -19.47 17.51 -24.62
CA ARG A 323 -20.33 16.42 -25.12
C ARG A 323 -21.40 15.97 -24.13
N ASP A 324 -21.63 16.74 -23.06
CA ASP A 324 -22.60 16.46 -21.99
C ASP A 324 -22.41 15.06 -21.36
N VAL A 325 -21.16 14.63 -21.21
CA VAL A 325 -20.82 13.43 -20.43
C VAL A 325 -20.73 13.83 -18.97
N ARG A 326 -21.82 13.62 -18.24
CA ARG A 326 -21.98 13.99 -16.82
C ARG A 326 -21.26 12.99 -15.91
N LEU A 327 -19.95 12.92 -16.07
CA LEU A 327 -19.10 11.95 -15.41
C LEU A 327 -18.78 12.36 -13.98
N SER A 328 -18.92 11.43 -13.06
CA SER A 328 -18.31 11.47 -11.72
C SER A 328 -17.48 10.21 -11.52
N MET A 329 -16.40 10.34 -10.76
CA MET A 329 -15.54 9.22 -10.38
C MET A 329 -15.29 9.24 -8.89
N GLY A 330 -15.36 8.06 -8.27
CA GLY A 330 -14.94 7.82 -6.91
C GLY A 330 -14.00 6.61 -6.85
N GLY A 331 -13.69 6.16 -5.64
CA GLY A 331 -12.90 4.95 -5.47
C GLY A 331 -12.91 4.45 -4.05
N GLU A 332 -12.36 3.24 -3.90
CA GLU A 332 -12.20 2.53 -2.64
C GLU A 332 -10.70 2.21 -2.42
N PRO A 333 -9.80 3.21 -2.32
CA PRO A 333 -8.41 2.94 -1.97
C PRO A 333 -8.30 2.32 -0.59
N THR A 334 -7.31 1.44 -0.45
CA THR A 334 -7.06 0.70 0.77
C THR A 334 -5.67 1.02 1.32
N PHE A 335 -5.55 1.01 2.65
CA PHE A 335 -4.35 1.39 3.38
C PHE A 335 -4.03 0.37 4.47
N VAL A 336 -2.75 0.26 4.83
CA VAL A 336 -2.25 -0.58 5.93
C VAL A 336 -1.32 0.20 6.84
N SER A 337 -1.10 -0.25 8.08
CA SER A 337 -0.14 0.43 8.96
C SER A 337 1.27 0.37 8.38
N ILE A 338 2.02 1.47 8.54
CA ILE A 338 3.44 1.55 8.21
C ILE A 338 4.29 0.85 9.29
N ASP A 339 3.78 0.73 10.51
CA ASP A 339 4.52 0.22 11.67
C ASP A 339 4.30 -1.27 11.93
N ASP A 340 3.14 -1.78 11.56
CA ASP A 340 2.72 -3.16 11.78
C ASP A 340 2.01 -3.66 10.53
N MET A 341 2.68 -4.49 9.74
CA MET A 341 2.10 -5.13 8.55
C MET A 341 1.78 -6.60 8.77
N GLU A 342 2.16 -7.17 9.91
CA GLU A 342 2.25 -8.61 10.12
C GLU A 342 1.12 -9.16 11.00
N SER A 343 0.67 -8.36 11.96
CA SER A 343 -0.29 -8.84 12.95
C SER A 343 -1.61 -9.28 12.32
N ALA A 344 -2.39 -10.05 13.09
CA ALA A 344 -3.66 -10.59 12.64
C ALA A 344 -4.60 -9.48 12.12
N GLN A 345 -4.62 -8.29 12.73
CA GLN A 345 -5.40 -7.14 12.25
C GLN A 345 -5.02 -6.70 10.82
N TRP A 346 -3.79 -6.89 10.34
CA TRP A 346 -3.36 -6.49 8.99
C TRP A 346 -3.29 -7.65 7.98
N THR A 347 -3.70 -8.84 8.40
CA THR A 347 -3.73 -10.05 7.57
C THR A 347 -5.11 -10.69 7.50
N THR A 348 -5.72 -11.06 8.63
CA THR A 348 -6.95 -11.87 8.68
C THR A 348 -8.10 -11.23 9.44
N GLU A 349 -7.82 -10.52 10.53
CA GLU A 349 -8.83 -9.92 11.41
C GLU A 349 -9.34 -8.59 10.83
N ALA A 350 -10.65 -8.38 10.98
CA ALA A 350 -11.28 -7.15 10.54
C ALA A 350 -10.97 -5.97 11.46
N LEU A 351 -11.07 -6.18 12.78
CA LEU A 351 -10.96 -5.14 13.79
C LEU A 351 -9.81 -5.44 14.75
N GLY A 352 -8.89 -4.48 14.88
CA GLY A 352 -7.88 -4.43 15.94
C GLY A 352 -7.93 -3.08 16.64
N LYS A 353 -7.43 -3.00 17.88
CA LYS A 353 -7.47 -1.76 18.68
C LYS A 353 -6.78 -0.60 17.95
N GLU A 354 -5.58 -0.85 17.43
CA GLU A 354 -4.78 0.15 16.71
C GLU A 354 -5.41 0.51 15.36
N LYS A 355 -5.92 -0.48 14.60
CA LYS A 355 -6.57 -0.21 13.31
C LYS A 355 -7.72 0.80 13.42
N LEU A 356 -8.56 0.68 14.45
CA LEU A 356 -9.65 1.64 14.67
C LEU A 356 -9.12 3.05 15.00
N GLU A 357 -8.10 3.15 15.85
CA GLU A 357 -7.46 4.43 16.20
C GLU A 357 -6.85 5.14 14.97
N LEU A 358 -6.21 4.38 14.07
CA LEU A 358 -5.68 4.92 12.81
C LEU A 358 -6.79 5.35 11.84
N ALA A 359 -7.87 4.56 11.72
CA ALA A 359 -9.04 4.92 10.91
C ALA A 359 -9.71 6.22 11.40
N GLU A 360 -9.84 6.38 12.73
CA GLU A 360 -10.37 7.58 13.35
C GLU A 360 -9.46 8.80 13.15
N THR A 361 -8.15 8.62 13.28
CA THR A 361 -7.18 9.68 13.02
C THR A 361 -7.27 10.15 11.57
N LEU A 362 -7.38 9.22 10.62
CA LEU A 362 -7.52 9.53 9.21
C LEU A 362 -8.84 10.27 8.93
N ILE A 363 -9.99 9.75 9.37
CA ILE A 363 -11.28 10.38 9.04
C ILE A 363 -11.41 11.79 9.62
N LYS A 364 -10.83 12.07 10.81
CA LYS A 364 -10.80 13.43 11.37
C LYS A 364 -10.03 14.40 10.48
N LYS A 365 -8.83 14.02 10.02
CA LYS A 365 -8.04 14.84 9.08
C LYS A 365 -8.75 15.03 7.74
N LEU A 366 -9.40 13.98 7.22
CA LEU A 366 -10.19 14.08 5.98
C LEU A 366 -11.39 15.02 6.15
N LYS A 367 -12.09 14.94 7.28
CA LYS A 367 -13.19 15.86 7.61
C LYS A 367 -12.69 17.30 7.68
N GLU A 368 -11.60 17.56 8.39
CA GLU A 368 -11.00 18.91 8.49
C GLU A 368 -10.66 19.48 7.11
N GLN A 369 -10.17 18.63 6.20
CA GLN A 369 -9.75 19.04 4.87
C GLN A 369 -10.93 19.28 3.90
N TRP A 370 -11.92 18.39 3.85
CA TRP A 370 -12.95 18.41 2.79
C TRP A 370 -14.36 18.73 3.27
N ALA A 371 -14.66 18.52 4.55
CA ALA A 371 -16.01 18.60 5.10
C ALA A 371 -16.09 19.50 6.35
N PRO A 372 -15.64 20.77 6.29
CA PRO A 372 -15.83 21.70 7.40
C PRO A 372 -17.34 21.89 7.67
N GLY A 373 -17.77 21.66 8.91
CA GLY A 373 -19.19 21.66 9.28
C GLY A 373 -19.97 20.39 8.91
N GLY A 374 -19.30 19.37 8.35
CA GLY A 374 -19.83 18.01 8.25
C GLY A 374 -19.87 17.33 9.63
N PHE A 375 -20.61 16.23 9.74
CA PHE A 375 -20.71 15.46 10.98
C PHE A 375 -20.15 14.04 10.82
N LEU A 376 -19.63 13.49 11.93
CA LEU A 376 -19.12 12.12 11.99
C LEU A 376 -20.20 11.16 12.49
N HIS A 377 -20.28 10.00 11.85
CA HIS A 377 -21.25 8.95 12.12
C HIS A 377 -20.57 7.59 12.23
N TYR A 378 -20.91 6.82 13.24
CA TYR A 378 -20.37 5.50 13.51
C TYR A 378 -21.42 4.45 13.12
N GLY A 379 -21.35 3.95 11.89
CA GLY A 379 -22.30 2.99 11.35
C GLY A 379 -21.83 1.55 11.43
N GLN A 380 -22.73 0.59 11.22
CA GLN A 380 -22.35 -0.79 10.96
C GLN A 380 -21.81 -0.93 9.53
N GLY A 381 -20.65 -1.59 9.41
CA GLY A 381 -20.07 -2.08 8.17
C GLY A 381 -20.61 -3.47 7.81
N LYS A 382 -19.92 -4.14 6.88
CA LYS A 382 -20.27 -5.50 6.45
C LYS A 382 -20.04 -6.51 7.60
N TRP A 383 -20.91 -7.51 7.67
CA TRP A 383 -20.82 -8.62 8.64
C TRP A 383 -20.46 -9.92 7.92
N TYR A 384 -19.39 -10.59 8.36
CA TYR A 384 -18.91 -11.81 7.72
C TYR A 384 -19.21 -13.06 8.59
N PRO A 385 -19.39 -14.24 7.96
CA PRO A 385 -19.61 -15.48 8.71
C PRO A 385 -18.48 -15.74 9.72
N GLY A 386 -18.83 -15.92 10.99
CA GLY A 386 -17.88 -16.18 12.09
C GLY A 386 -17.52 -14.97 12.96
N GLU A 387 -17.92 -13.75 12.59
CA GLU A 387 -17.73 -12.55 13.43
C GLU A 387 -18.86 -12.39 14.45
N SER A 388 -18.52 -12.08 15.70
CA SER A 388 -19.47 -11.85 16.81
C SER A 388 -20.25 -10.55 16.68
N LEU A 389 -19.63 -9.54 16.07
CA LEU A 389 -20.17 -8.21 15.85
C LEU A 389 -19.97 -7.77 14.39
N PRO A 390 -20.90 -6.98 13.84
CA PRO A 390 -20.67 -6.29 12.58
C PRO A 390 -19.56 -5.26 12.74
N ARG A 391 -18.79 -5.07 11.68
CA ARG A 391 -17.70 -4.09 11.63
C ARG A 391 -18.22 -2.67 11.80
N TRP A 392 -17.33 -1.73 12.03
CA TRP A 392 -17.67 -0.30 12.09
C TRP A 392 -17.29 0.39 10.80
N ALA A 393 -18.19 1.19 10.24
CA ALA A 393 -17.92 2.09 9.13
C ALA A 393 -18.01 3.53 9.63
N LEU A 394 -16.86 4.22 9.65
CA LEU A 394 -16.78 5.60 10.08
C LEU A 394 -17.20 6.48 8.89
N GLY A 395 -18.32 7.16 8.98
CA GLY A 395 -18.84 8.05 7.93
C GLY A 395 -18.66 9.51 8.28
N CYS A 396 -18.35 10.33 7.29
CA CYS A 396 -18.42 11.78 7.37
C CYS A 396 -19.36 12.30 6.29
N TYR A 397 -20.34 13.12 6.68
CA TYR A 397 -21.41 13.61 5.81
C TYR A 397 -21.47 15.13 5.84
N TRP A 398 -21.63 15.77 4.67
CA TRP A 398 -21.77 17.22 4.54
C TRP A 398 -22.69 17.60 3.38
N ARG A 399 -23.23 18.82 3.39
CA ARG A 399 -24.17 19.28 2.36
C ARG A 399 -23.43 19.82 1.14
N THR A 400 -23.98 19.56 -0.05
CA THR A 400 -23.43 20.10 -1.31
C THR A 400 -23.62 21.62 -1.46
N ASP A 401 -24.53 22.22 -0.70
CA ASP A 401 -24.76 23.67 -0.68
C ASP A 401 -23.82 24.45 0.25
N GLY A 402 -22.92 23.77 0.95
CA GLY A 402 -21.93 24.36 1.84
C GLY A 402 -22.46 24.79 3.22
N GLU A 403 -23.75 24.60 3.50
CA GLU A 403 -24.28 24.86 4.84
C GLU A 403 -23.82 23.77 5.83
N PRO A 404 -23.43 24.13 7.07
CA PRO A 404 -22.98 23.15 8.05
C PRO A 404 -24.13 22.27 8.55
N ILE A 405 -23.91 20.95 8.56
CA ILE A 405 -24.82 20.01 9.25
C ILE A 405 -24.60 20.09 10.75
N TRP A 406 -23.35 20.25 11.18
CA TRP A 406 -22.95 20.38 12.58
C TRP A 406 -22.09 21.62 12.77
N LYS A 407 -22.49 22.51 13.68
CA LYS A 407 -21.92 23.86 13.80
C LYS A 407 -20.80 23.96 14.83
N ASN A 408 -20.85 23.16 15.90
CA ASN A 408 -19.90 23.24 17.02
C ASN A 408 -19.15 21.92 17.22
N GLU A 409 -17.96 21.84 16.65
CA GLU A 409 -17.11 20.63 16.67
C GLU A 409 -16.77 20.14 18.09
N LYS A 410 -16.71 21.04 19.08
CA LYS A 410 -16.46 20.66 20.49
C LYS A 410 -17.59 19.83 21.11
N LEU A 411 -18.74 19.74 20.45
CA LEU A 411 -19.87 18.91 20.87
C LEU A 411 -19.88 17.52 20.23
N MET A 412 -19.00 17.25 19.26
CA MET A 412 -18.71 15.87 18.86
C MET A 412 -17.70 15.29 19.85
N ALA A 413 -18.02 14.14 20.42
CA ALA A 413 -17.12 13.51 21.38
C ALA A 413 -15.89 12.92 20.67
N ASP A 414 -14.71 13.19 21.23
CA ASP A 414 -13.47 12.53 20.82
C ASP A 414 -13.37 11.13 21.42
N PHE A 415 -13.21 10.12 20.57
CA PHE A 415 -13.00 8.72 20.97
C PHE A 415 -11.68 8.44 21.71
N ALA A 416 -10.70 9.34 21.66
CA ALA A 416 -9.49 9.21 22.47
C ALA A 416 -9.71 9.66 23.93
N ILE A 417 -10.79 10.41 24.21
CA ILE A 417 -11.04 11.04 25.51
C ILE A 417 -12.13 10.28 26.25
N ASP A 418 -11.85 9.87 27.49
CA ASP A 418 -12.86 9.42 28.45
C ASP A 418 -13.41 10.67 29.16
N TYR A 419 -14.71 10.96 28.97
CA TYR A 419 -15.37 12.12 29.59
C TYR A 419 -16.00 11.78 30.96
N GLY A 420 -15.91 10.52 31.39
CA GLY A 420 -16.52 10.03 32.62
C GLY A 420 -18.05 9.95 32.59
N PHE A 421 -18.67 9.95 31.40
CA PHE A 421 -20.13 9.93 31.28
C PHE A 421 -20.73 8.57 31.60
N GLY A 422 -21.73 8.56 32.47
CA GLY A 422 -22.47 7.37 32.86
C GLY A 422 -23.97 7.48 32.56
N ILE A 423 -24.74 6.63 33.24
CA ILE A 423 -26.20 6.54 33.07
C ILE A 423 -26.92 7.83 33.49
N ALA A 424 -26.38 8.57 34.47
CA ALA A 424 -26.95 9.85 34.90
C ALA A 424 -26.93 10.90 33.77
N GLU A 425 -25.81 11.01 33.06
CA GLU A 425 -25.65 11.91 31.91
C GLU A 425 -26.52 11.48 30.74
N ALA A 426 -26.62 10.17 30.47
CA ALA A 426 -27.53 9.62 29.47
C ALA A 426 -28.99 9.98 29.76
N LYS A 427 -29.43 9.84 31.02
CA LYS A 427 -30.79 10.23 31.46
C LYS A 427 -31.02 11.73 31.28
N LYS A 428 -30.04 12.55 31.67
CA LYS A 428 -30.10 14.01 31.51
C LYS A 428 -30.23 14.41 30.03
N PHE A 429 -29.44 13.76 29.17
CA PHE A 429 -29.43 14.04 27.74
C PHE A 429 -30.75 13.67 27.07
N ILE A 430 -31.25 12.45 27.25
CA ILE A 430 -32.48 11.98 26.58
C ILE A 430 -33.72 12.77 27.02
N ASN A 431 -33.79 13.17 28.29
CA ASN A 431 -34.86 14.04 28.78
C ASN A 431 -34.82 15.43 28.15
N ALA A 432 -33.62 16.01 28.02
CA ALA A 432 -33.45 17.30 27.36
C ALA A 432 -33.74 17.20 25.85
N LEU A 433 -33.40 16.07 25.21
CA LEU A 433 -33.73 15.82 23.80
C LEU A 433 -35.23 15.72 23.57
N ALA A 434 -35.96 15.02 24.45
CA ALA A 434 -37.42 14.94 24.40
C ALA A 434 -38.09 16.32 24.53
N ASP A 435 -37.55 17.21 25.39
CA ASP A 435 -38.00 18.61 25.46
C ASP A 435 -37.77 19.36 24.15
N THR A 436 -36.58 19.19 23.55
CA THR A 436 -36.23 19.85 22.28
C THR A 436 -37.13 19.38 21.13
N LEU A 437 -37.41 18.08 21.07
CA LEU A 437 -38.29 17.46 20.07
C LEU A 437 -39.79 17.67 20.37
N LYS A 438 -40.15 18.26 21.53
CA LYS A 438 -41.53 18.45 22.01
C LYS A 438 -42.36 17.14 22.06
N VAL A 439 -41.72 16.04 22.44
CA VAL A 439 -42.37 14.73 22.64
C VAL A 439 -42.51 14.39 24.12
N ASN A 440 -43.49 13.56 24.48
CA ASN A 440 -43.77 13.26 25.88
C ASN A 440 -42.69 12.35 26.51
N LYS A 441 -42.05 12.83 27.57
CA LYS A 441 -40.99 12.10 28.32
C LYS A 441 -41.47 10.80 28.95
N LYS A 442 -42.78 10.63 29.19
CA LYS A 442 -43.34 9.42 29.82
C LYS A 442 -43.07 8.13 29.03
N TYR A 443 -42.74 8.26 27.74
CA TYR A 443 -42.46 7.13 26.85
C TYR A 443 -40.98 6.73 26.82
N ILE A 444 -40.09 7.45 27.51
CA ILE A 444 -38.69 7.05 27.67
C ILE A 444 -38.65 5.75 28.48
N ARG A 445 -37.95 4.74 27.96
CA ARG A 445 -37.77 3.44 28.62
C ARG A 445 -36.32 3.24 29.03
N GLU A 446 -36.13 2.63 30.18
CA GLU A 446 -34.84 2.10 30.63
C GLU A 446 -34.62 0.73 29.99
N SER A 447 -33.40 0.47 29.52
CA SER A 447 -32.99 -0.80 28.93
C SER A 447 -32.04 -1.56 29.86
N TYR A 448 -32.19 -2.88 29.92
CA TYR A 448 -31.47 -3.77 30.83
C TYR A 448 -30.89 -4.97 30.06
N GLU A 449 -29.78 -5.54 30.51
CA GLU A 449 -29.27 -6.81 29.97
C GLU A 449 -30.21 -7.98 30.32
N ASP A 450 -30.31 -9.00 29.45
CA ASP A 450 -31.13 -10.19 29.72
C ASP A 450 -30.49 -11.07 30.82
N ILE A 451 -30.99 -10.89 32.04
CA ILE A 451 -30.52 -11.60 33.24
C ILE A 451 -30.67 -13.12 33.09
N LEU A 452 -31.79 -13.59 32.53
CA LEU A 452 -32.09 -15.02 32.43
C LEU A 452 -31.17 -15.71 31.44
N HIS A 453 -30.78 -15.02 30.36
CA HIS A 453 -29.79 -15.52 29.42
C HIS A 453 -28.43 -15.76 30.11
N TYR A 454 -27.92 -14.78 30.85
CA TYR A 454 -26.62 -14.90 31.51
C TYR A 454 -26.63 -15.91 32.67
N LEU A 455 -27.72 -16.01 33.44
CA LEU A 455 -27.87 -17.03 34.47
C LEU A 455 -27.93 -18.45 33.90
N LYS A 456 -28.58 -18.62 32.73
CA LYS A 456 -28.58 -19.91 32.04
C LYS A 456 -27.17 -20.27 31.55
N LYS A 457 -26.45 -19.31 30.97
CA LYS A 457 -25.07 -19.51 30.51
C LYS A 457 -24.11 -19.89 31.65
N GLU A 458 -24.21 -19.20 32.78
CA GLU A 458 -23.46 -19.54 34.01
C GLU A 458 -23.78 -20.95 34.49
N ARG A 459 -25.05 -21.36 34.49
CA ARG A 459 -25.46 -22.73 34.86
C ARG A 459 -24.95 -23.80 33.91
N ASP A 460 -24.84 -23.46 32.63
CA ASP A 460 -24.37 -24.39 31.59
C ASP A 460 -22.83 -24.53 31.60
N LEU A 461 -22.11 -23.79 32.46
CA LEU A 461 -20.67 -23.97 32.69
C LEU A 461 -20.37 -25.31 33.40
N PRO A 462 -19.24 -25.97 33.08
CA PRO A 462 -18.81 -27.16 33.82
C PRO A 462 -18.65 -26.88 35.32
N VAL A 463 -18.97 -27.87 36.16
CA VAL A 463 -18.97 -27.78 37.64
C VAL A 463 -17.65 -27.31 38.27
N ASN A 464 -16.56 -27.32 37.51
CA ASN A 464 -15.21 -26.94 37.93
C ASN A 464 -14.67 -25.68 37.24
N VAL A 465 -15.53 -24.91 36.56
CA VAL A 465 -15.18 -23.68 35.85
C VAL A 465 -15.99 -22.53 36.42
N ASP A 466 -15.30 -21.54 36.97
CA ASP A 466 -15.89 -20.27 37.41
C ASP A 466 -16.07 -19.35 36.17
N PRO A 467 -17.11 -18.50 36.10
CA PRO A 467 -17.22 -17.45 35.08
C PRO A 467 -15.96 -16.58 34.90
N MET A 468 -15.13 -16.48 35.93
CA MET A 468 -13.88 -15.73 35.95
C MET A 468 -12.64 -16.57 35.55
N ASP A 469 -12.75 -17.89 35.36
CA ASP A 469 -11.62 -18.79 35.05
C ASP A 469 -11.11 -18.60 33.60
N PRO A 470 -9.79 -18.46 33.36
CA PRO A 470 -9.21 -18.36 32.02
C PRO A 470 -9.33 -19.62 31.13
N LYS A 471 -9.82 -20.76 31.64
CA LYS A 471 -9.96 -22.02 30.86
C LYS A 471 -11.21 -22.11 29.97
N LEU A 472 -12.02 -21.06 29.89
CA LEU A 472 -13.16 -21.00 28.96
C LEU A 472 -12.67 -20.96 27.50
N HIS A 473 -13.26 -21.80 26.65
CA HIS A 473 -12.86 -21.94 25.25
C HIS A 473 -13.17 -20.71 24.37
N ASP A 474 -14.08 -19.83 24.80
CA ASP A 474 -14.44 -18.58 24.11
C ASP A 474 -14.06 -17.35 24.98
N PRO A 475 -12.95 -16.67 24.67
CA PRO A 475 -12.48 -15.48 25.41
C PRO A 475 -13.44 -14.29 25.34
N GLU A 476 -14.21 -14.15 24.25
CA GLU A 476 -15.15 -13.03 24.11
C GLU A 476 -16.40 -13.26 24.94
N GLU A 477 -16.95 -14.46 24.92
CA GLU A 477 -18.10 -14.82 25.74
C GLU A 477 -17.78 -14.66 27.23
N ARG A 478 -16.56 -15.02 27.65
CA ARG A 478 -16.05 -14.72 29.00
C ARG A 478 -16.07 -13.22 29.29
N LYS A 479 -15.48 -12.40 28.41
CA LYS A 479 -15.45 -10.94 28.58
C LYS A 479 -16.87 -10.34 28.66
N ARG A 480 -17.82 -10.88 27.88
CA ARG A 480 -19.24 -10.48 27.93
C ARG A 480 -19.86 -10.77 29.29
N MET A 481 -19.69 -11.99 29.81
CA MET A 481 -20.17 -12.37 31.13
C MET A 481 -19.56 -11.47 32.21
N VAL A 482 -18.24 -11.33 32.23
CA VAL A 482 -17.53 -10.46 33.19
C VAL A 482 -18.08 -9.03 33.17
N ASN A 483 -18.19 -8.41 31.99
CA ASN A 483 -18.72 -7.05 31.87
C ASN A 483 -20.17 -6.91 32.35
N ALA A 484 -21.02 -7.91 32.07
CA ALA A 484 -22.41 -7.92 32.52
C ALA A 484 -22.52 -8.06 34.05
N PHE A 485 -21.68 -8.90 34.66
CA PHE A 485 -21.62 -9.07 36.12
C PHE A 485 -21.01 -7.86 36.83
N GLU A 486 -19.92 -7.27 36.31
CA GLU A 486 -19.27 -6.07 36.87
C GLU A 486 -20.18 -4.84 36.87
N ARG A 487 -20.99 -4.66 35.82
CA ARG A 487 -22.00 -3.59 35.75
C ARG A 487 -23.19 -3.84 36.69
N GLY A 488 -23.40 -5.09 37.10
CA GLY A 488 -24.56 -5.56 37.86
C GLY A 488 -25.74 -5.91 36.95
N LEU A 489 -26.23 -7.15 37.05
CA LEU A 489 -27.30 -7.70 36.20
C LEU A 489 -28.63 -6.91 36.24
N GLY A 490 -28.84 -6.02 37.21
CA GLY A 490 -30.01 -5.15 37.32
C GLY A 490 -29.76 -3.68 36.96
N ALA A 491 -28.58 -3.31 36.48
CA ALA A 491 -28.26 -1.93 36.14
C ALA A 491 -28.86 -1.52 34.79
N VAL A 492 -29.26 -0.25 34.70
CA VAL A 492 -29.69 0.35 33.44
C VAL A 492 -28.47 0.43 32.52
N VAL A 493 -28.63 -0.03 31.27
CA VAL A 493 -27.58 -0.01 30.23
C VAL A 493 -27.67 1.26 29.40
N GLY A 494 -28.88 1.77 29.18
CA GLY A 494 -29.15 2.96 28.38
C GLY A 494 -30.64 3.31 28.37
N TYR A 495 -30.98 4.38 27.67
CA TYR A 495 -32.35 4.88 27.54
C TYR A 495 -32.83 4.81 26.09
N VAL A 496 -34.11 4.48 25.91
CA VAL A 496 -34.73 4.33 24.59
C VAL A 496 -35.95 5.23 24.51
N LEU A 497 -36.03 6.01 23.43
CA LEU A 497 -37.15 6.89 23.12
C LEU A 497 -37.80 6.40 21.81
N PRO A 498 -39.00 5.79 21.86
CA PRO A 498 -39.78 5.52 20.66
C PRO A 498 -40.00 6.83 19.91
N LEU A 499 -39.56 6.89 18.66
CA LEU A 499 -39.52 8.13 17.89
C LEU A 499 -39.79 7.86 16.42
N GLN A 500 -40.77 8.56 15.85
CA GLN A 500 -41.10 8.51 14.42
C GLN A 500 -41.21 9.91 13.83
N HIS A 501 -40.75 10.06 12.59
CA HIS A 501 -40.76 11.31 11.82
C HIS A 501 -42.08 11.49 11.01
N GLY A 502 -42.52 12.74 10.79
CA GLY A 502 -43.81 13.11 10.17
C GLY A 502 -44.63 14.15 10.96
N SER A 503 -43.98 15.09 11.64
CA SER A 503 -44.24 15.61 13.02
C SER A 503 -43.70 14.63 14.07
N TRP A 504 -42.73 15.09 14.88
CA TRP A 504 -42.08 14.24 15.87
C TRP A 504 -43.12 13.68 16.84
N LYS A 505 -43.23 12.36 16.84
CA LYS A 505 -44.17 11.65 17.70
C LYS A 505 -43.48 10.52 18.44
N SER A 506 -43.85 10.38 19.70
CA SER A 506 -43.48 9.27 20.56
C SER A 506 -44.74 8.54 21.04
N GLY A 507 -44.63 7.27 21.39
CA GLY A 507 -45.78 6.45 21.78
C GLY A 507 -45.39 5.36 22.78
N PRO A 508 -46.40 4.72 23.41
CA PRO A 508 -46.13 3.69 24.40
C PRO A 508 -45.58 2.43 23.73
N TRP A 509 -44.55 1.85 24.34
CA TRP A 509 -44.14 0.47 24.12
C TRP A 509 -44.69 -0.40 25.26
N PRO A 510 -45.84 -1.08 25.05
CA PRO A 510 -46.37 -2.02 26.03
C PRO A 510 -45.61 -3.35 25.90
N LEU A 511 -45.00 -3.77 27.00
CA LEU A 511 -44.25 -5.02 27.11
C LEU A 511 -44.95 -5.93 28.12
N ARG A 512 -44.69 -7.24 28.04
CA ARG A 512 -45.21 -8.20 29.03
C ARG A 512 -44.50 -8.08 30.38
N THR A 513 -43.26 -7.62 30.38
CA THR A 513 -42.41 -7.39 31.54
C THR A 513 -42.46 -5.92 31.95
N GLU A 514 -42.22 -5.64 33.23
CA GLU A 514 -42.10 -4.27 33.74
C GLU A 514 -40.87 -3.54 33.17
N HIS A 515 -39.75 -4.26 33.03
CA HIS A 515 -38.51 -3.78 32.44
C HIS A 515 -38.36 -4.22 30.97
N MET A 516 -37.63 -3.44 30.19
CA MET A 516 -37.28 -3.79 28.81
C MET A 516 -35.88 -4.44 28.78
N PHE A 517 -35.85 -5.74 28.50
CA PHE A 517 -34.62 -6.51 28.36
C PHE A 517 -34.14 -6.49 26.90
N LEU A 518 -32.86 -6.24 26.70
CA LEU A 518 -32.22 -6.25 25.39
C LEU A 518 -31.97 -7.67 24.92
N LEU A 519 -31.91 -7.85 23.60
CA LEU A 519 -31.39 -9.08 23.03
C LEU A 519 -29.93 -9.29 23.50
N PRO A 520 -29.52 -10.53 23.84
CA PRO A 520 -28.16 -10.82 24.24
C PRO A 520 -27.14 -10.43 23.16
N GLY A 521 -26.03 -9.81 23.58
CA GLY A 521 -24.94 -9.40 22.68
C GLY A 521 -24.23 -8.14 23.16
N ASP A 522 -23.22 -7.73 22.41
CA ASP A 522 -22.32 -6.61 22.65
C ASP A 522 -22.54 -5.42 21.70
N SER A 523 -23.49 -5.57 20.77
CA SER A 523 -23.91 -4.50 19.87
C SER A 523 -24.50 -3.30 20.64
N PRO A 524 -24.50 -2.09 20.05
CA PRO A 524 -25.25 -0.94 20.56
C PRO A 524 -26.69 -1.29 20.97
N VAL A 525 -27.21 -0.60 21.99
CA VAL A 525 -28.60 -0.77 22.48
C VAL A 525 -29.62 -0.77 21.34
N GLY A 526 -29.46 0.12 20.35
CA GLY A 526 -30.40 0.26 19.23
C GLY A 526 -30.52 -0.97 18.31
N LEU A 527 -29.51 -1.84 18.28
CA LEU A 527 -29.51 -3.08 17.49
C LEU A 527 -30.00 -4.29 18.29
N ARG A 528 -30.15 -4.13 19.61
CA ARG A 528 -30.56 -5.18 20.55
C ARG A 528 -31.97 -4.93 21.08
N LEU A 529 -32.76 -4.08 20.43
CA LEU A 529 -34.13 -3.76 20.85
C LEU A 529 -35.06 -4.97 20.63
N PRO A 530 -35.90 -5.35 21.61
CA PRO A 530 -36.80 -6.50 21.49
C PRO A 530 -38.07 -6.14 20.70
N LEU A 531 -37.93 -5.73 19.44
CA LEU A 531 -39.05 -5.24 18.62
C LEU A 531 -40.15 -6.30 18.41
N ASP A 532 -39.80 -7.58 18.42
CA ASP A 532 -40.75 -8.70 18.30
C ASP A 532 -41.61 -8.90 19.56
N SER A 533 -41.19 -8.34 20.71
CA SER A 533 -41.97 -8.37 21.95
C SER A 533 -43.05 -7.29 22.01
N LEU A 534 -43.05 -6.34 21.05
CA LEU A 534 -44.07 -5.31 20.94
C LEU A 534 -45.37 -5.89 20.34
N PRO A 535 -46.52 -5.20 20.52
CA PRO A 535 -47.78 -5.66 19.94
C PRO A 535 -47.70 -5.95 18.45
N TRP A 536 -48.41 -7.00 18.05
CA TRP A 536 -48.53 -7.40 16.66
C TRP A 536 -49.20 -6.29 15.83
N VAL A 537 -48.65 -6.06 14.64
CA VAL A 537 -49.18 -5.14 13.64
C VAL A 537 -49.37 -5.95 12.36
N ALA A 538 -50.56 -5.88 11.77
CA ALA A 538 -50.81 -6.56 10.50
C ALA A 538 -49.91 -5.97 9.41
N GLU A 539 -49.46 -6.80 8.47
CA GLU A 539 -48.50 -6.41 7.43
C GLU A 539 -48.92 -5.18 6.62
N LYS A 540 -50.24 -5.03 6.37
CA LYS A 540 -50.84 -3.86 5.71
C LYS A 540 -50.80 -2.55 6.52
N ASP A 541 -50.67 -2.66 7.84
CA ASP A 541 -50.68 -1.54 8.79
C ASP A 541 -49.26 -1.17 9.25
N ILE A 542 -48.27 -2.01 8.93
CA ILE A 542 -46.86 -1.61 9.01
C ILE A 542 -46.68 -0.49 8.00
N PRO A 543 -46.25 0.72 8.42
CA PRO A 543 -45.98 1.79 7.48
C PRO A 543 -45.00 1.28 6.43
N ALA A 544 -45.43 1.22 5.17
CA ALA A 544 -44.53 0.86 4.09
C ALA A 544 -43.45 1.94 4.00
N GLU A 545 -42.22 1.59 4.36
CA GLU A 545 -41.06 2.46 4.19
C GLU A 545 -40.73 2.52 2.70
N TYR A 546 -41.37 3.44 1.99
CA TYR A 546 -41.00 3.77 0.63
C TYR A 546 -39.74 4.63 0.68
N THR A 547 -38.58 4.03 0.43
CA THR A 547 -37.40 4.80 0.04
C THR A 547 -37.73 5.54 -1.26
N MET A 548 -37.59 6.86 -1.23
CA MET A 548 -37.78 7.66 -2.45
C MET A 548 -36.84 7.15 -3.54
N ASP A 549 -37.37 6.98 -4.75
CA ASP A 549 -36.57 6.56 -5.89
C ASP A 549 -35.40 7.55 -6.07
N PRO A 550 -34.15 7.07 -6.21
CA PRO A 550 -33.01 7.92 -6.53
C PRO A 550 -33.19 8.80 -7.78
N MET A 551 -34.10 8.42 -8.68
CA MET A 551 -34.47 9.18 -9.89
C MET A 551 -35.52 10.29 -9.65
N ALA A 552 -36.08 10.43 -8.44
CA ALA A 552 -37.11 11.42 -8.17
C ALA A 552 -36.53 12.84 -7.98
N ASP A 553 -37.18 13.85 -8.56
CA ASP A 553 -36.85 15.27 -8.35
C ASP A 553 -37.00 15.65 -6.87
N ARG A 554 -36.03 16.42 -6.34
CA ARG A 554 -36.04 16.91 -4.95
C ARG A 554 -35.91 18.43 -4.89
N GLU A 555 -36.67 19.06 -3.99
CA GLU A 555 -36.57 20.49 -3.71
C GLU A 555 -35.26 20.81 -2.95
N PRO A 556 -34.73 22.05 -3.02
CA PRO A 556 -33.57 22.45 -2.22
C PRO A 556 -33.83 22.30 -0.71
N LEU A 557 -32.81 21.88 0.04
CA LEU A 557 -32.88 21.81 1.50
C LEU A 557 -33.08 23.21 2.11
N GLU A 558 -33.90 23.33 3.15
CA GLU A 558 -34.09 24.60 3.84
C GLU A 558 -32.79 25.07 4.54
N VAL A 559 -32.57 26.40 4.56
CA VAL A 559 -31.45 27.04 5.25
C VAL A 559 -31.93 27.50 6.63
N ALA A 560 -31.32 26.99 7.68
CA ALA A 560 -31.69 27.31 9.06
C ALA A 560 -31.49 28.81 9.37
N GLY A 561 -32.60 29.57 9.48
CA GLY A 561 -32.60 30.97 9.94
C GLY A 561 -33.15 32.02 8.96
N LYS A 562 -33.60 31.66 7.76
CA LYS A 562 -34.36 32.58 6.89
C LYS A 562 -35.87 32.39 7.09
N SER A 563 -36.54 33.38 7.67
CA SER A 563 -38.02 33.43 7.70
C SER A 563 -38.58 33.33 6.28
N LYS A 564 -39.66 32.57 6.09
CA LYS A 564 -40.44 32.48 4.84
C LYS A 564 -41.06 33.83 4.42
N ASP A 565 -40.92 34.90 5.21
CA ASP A 565 -41.53 36.20 4.92
C ASP A 565 -40.97 36.93 3.69
N ASP A 566 -39.80 36.55 3.15
CA ASP A 566 -39.20 37.21 1.98
C ASP A 566 -39.58 36.60 0.61
N LYS A 567 -40.38 35.53 0.56
CA LYS A 567 -40.80 34.87 -0.71
C LYS A 567 -42.25 35.16 -1.14
N LYS A 568 -42.87 36.25 -0.69
CA LYS A 568 -44.14 36.75 -1.26
C LYS A 568 -43.87 37.77 -2.37
N GLY A 569 -43.48 37.28 -3.56
CA GLY A 569 -43.28 38.16 -4.70
C GLY A 569 -43.03 37.45 -6.03
N LYS A 570 -44.05 36.79 -6.60
CA LYS A 570 -44.42 36.79 -8.04
C LYS A 570 -45.39 35.63 -8.33
N GLY A 571 -46.50 35.97 -8.99
CA GLY A 571 -47.70 35.12 -9.04
C GLY A 571 -47.86 34.23 -10.27
N ILE A 572 -48.84 33.33 -10.10
CA ILE A 572 -49.88 32.87 -11.06
C ILE A 572 -49.43 31.94 -12.19
N LYS A 573 -49.59 30.61 -11.97
CA LYS A 573 -50.49 29.68 -12.72
C LYS A 573 -50.10 28.22 -12.44
N LYS A 574 -50.87 27.52 -11.60
CA LYS A 574 -51.05 26.03 -11.65
C LYS A 574 -52.15 25.57 -10.68
N GLU A 575 -53.37 26.05 -10.89
CA GLU A 575 -54.51 25.79 -10.00
C GLU A 575 -55.31 24.50 -10.33
N LYS A 576 -54.72 23.53 -11.03
CA LYS A 576 -55.37 22.22 -11.29
C LYS A 576 -54.60 20.99 -10.83
N ALA A 577 -53.35 21.12 -10.38
CA ALA A 577 -52.60 20.05 -9.71
C ALA A 577 -52.68 20.11 -8.17
N ALA A 578 -53.00 21.29 -7.61
CA ALA A 578 -53.01 21.53 -6.17
C ALA A 578 -54.13 20.82 -5.39
N LYS A 579 -55.21 20.36 -6.05
CA LYS A 579 -56.34 19.69 -5.37
C LYS A 579 -56.20 18.18 -5.19
N LEU A 580 -55.21 17.54 -5.82
CA LEU A 580 -54.93 16.11 -5.65
C LEU A 580 -53.68 15.83 -4.79
N LEU A 581 -52.80 16.83 -4.59
CA LEU A 581 -51.62 16.76 -3.71
C LEU A 581 -51.87 17.27 -2.28
N ALA A 582 -53.04 17.86 -2.00
CA ALA A 582 -53.38 18.45 -0.71
C ALA A 582 -53.70 17.45 0.42
N LYS A 583 -53.28 16.17 0.32
CA LYS A 583 -53.39 15.19 1.41
C LYS A 583 -52.05 14.67 1.95
N GLN A 584 -50.93 15.15 1.42
CA GLN A 584 -49.57 14.82 1.92
C GLN A 584 -48.65 16.05 1.89
N GLN A 585 -49.12 17.18 2.39
CA GLN A 585 -48.22 18.28 2.77
C GLN A 585 -47.90 18.14 4.26
N ALA A 586 -46.80 17.43 4.54
CA ALA A 586 -46.06 17.62 5.78
C ALA A 586 -45.18 18.86 5.57
N GLY A 587 -45.54 19.94 6.24
CA GLY A 587 -44.74 21.14 6.33
C GLY A 587 -45.17 21.94 7.55
N ASP A 588 -44.16 22.43 8.25
CA ASP A 588 -44.15 23.50 9.26
C ASP A 588 -44.07 23.05 10.75
N ASP A 589 -42.89 23.35 11.32
CA ASP A 589 -42.46 23.33 12.72
C ASP A 589 -42.46 21.99 13.48
N ILE A 590 -41.53 21.84 14.43
CA ILE A 590 -41.65 20.88 15.55
C ILE A 590 -42.98 21.21 16.23
N SER A 591 -44.04 20.56 15.79
CA SER A 591 -45.37 20.64 16.38
C SER A 591 -45.37 19.73 17.60
N ALA A 592 -45.91 20.24 18.70
CA ALA A 592 -46.10 19.41 19.88
C ALA A 592 -46.98 18.22 19.48
N GLN A 593 -46.60 17.02 19.95
CA GLN A 593 -47.46 15.84 19.83
C GLN A 593 -48.90 16.23 20.22
N PRO A 594 -49.93 15.97 19.37
CA PRO A 594 -51.28 16.40 19.66
C PRO A 594 -51.79 15.80 20.97
N GLU A 595 -52.16 16.63 21.94
CA GLU A 595 -52.85 16.23 23.16
C GLU A 595 -54.37 16.24 22.92
N PRO A 596 -55.13 15.18 23.29
CA PRO A 596 -54.67 13.94 23.91
C PRO A 596 -54.36 12.84 22.87
N PHE A 597 -53.11 12.38 22.82
CA PHE A 597 -52.78 11.08 22.23
C PHE A 597 -53.26 10.02 23.25
N LYS A 598 -54.45 9.45 23.03
CA LYS A 598 -54.99 8.39 23.90
C LYS A 598 -53.95 7.26 23.97
N ASP A 599 -53.46 6.92 25.17
CA ASP A 599 -52.57 5.76 25.41
C ASP A 599 -53.35 4.46 25.13
N PRO A 600 -53.28 3.92 23.91
CA PRO A 600 -54.13 2.81 23.53
C PRO A 600 -53.52 1.50 24.08
N GLN A 601 -54.37 0.63 24.63
CA GLN A 601 -53.94 -0.68 25.11
C GLN A 601 -54.03 -1.69 23.96
N PRO A 602 -53.04 -2.59 23.80
CA PRO A 602 -53.11 -3.61 22.76
C PRO A 602 -54.26 -4.59 23.04
N VAL A 603 -55.07 -4.88 22.01
CA VAL A 603 -56.17 -5.86 22.07
C VAL A 603 -55.74 -7.12 21.32
N VAL A 604 -55.95 -8.29 21.93
CA VAL A 604 -55.57 -9.58 21.34
C VAL A 604 -56.33 -9.79 20.02
N GLY A 605 -55.60 -10.01 18.93
CA GLY A 605 -56.16 -10.24 17.59
C GLY A 605 -56.39 -8.98 16.75
N GLU A 606 -56.18 -7.78 17.32
CA GLU A 606 -56.22 -6.51 16.59
C GLU A 606 -54.82 -6.00 16.24
N SER A 607 -54.70 -5.35 15.09
CA SER A 607 -53.46 -4.75 14.63
C SER A 607 -53.17 -3.45 15.37
N ALA A 608 -51.99 -3.32 15.98
CA ALA A 608 -51.57 -2.12 16.70
C ALA A 608 -50.99 -1.04 15.76
N ALA A 609 -51.76 -0.59 14.77
CA ALA A 609 -51.33 0.39 13.75
C ALA A 609 -50.84 1.75 14.32
N TRP A 610 -51.19 2.05 15.57
CA TRP A 610 -50.77 3.26 16.30
C TRP A 610 -49.33 3.18 16.87
N LEU A 611 -48.73 1.99 16.87
CA LEU A 611 -47.44 1.72 17.51
C LEU A 611 -46.29 2.35 16.74
N VAL A 612 -45.47 3.15 17.43
CA VAL A 612 -44.18 3.63 16.91
C VAL A 612 -43.16 2.50 17.05
N ARG A 613 -42.65 1.95 15.95
CA ARG A 613 -41.70 0.81 15.98
C ARG A 613 -40.23 1.20 15.91
N THR A 614 -39.94 2.45 15.57
CA THR A 614 -38.59 3.01 15.51
C THR A 614 -38.24 3.71 16.83
N ALA A 615 -36.96 3.71 17.21
CA ALA A 615 -36.53 4.36 18.45
C ALA A 615 -35.12 4.94 18.36
N LEU A 616 -34.93 6.08 19.02
CA LEU A 616 -33.62 6.66 19.29
C LEU A 616 -33.12 6.14 20.65
N CYS A 617 -31.86 5.72 20.71
CA CYS A 617 -31.27 5.22 21.95
C CYS A 617 -30.11 6.10 22.41
N VAL A 618 -29.94 6.25 23.72
CA VAL A 618 -28.84 6.97 24.35
C VAL A 618 -28.13 6.03 25.31
N GLN A 619 -26.88 5.71 25.00
CA GLN A 619 -26.08 4.74 25.75
C GLN A 619 -24.72 5.33 26.14
N PRO A 620 -24.34 5.33 27.43
CA PRO A 620 -22.97 5.61 27.82
C PRO A 620 -22.09 4.37 27.61
N ARG A 621 -20.92 4.52 26.97
CA ARG A 621 -19.90 3.47 26.84
C ARG A 621 -18.52 4.09 26.96
N ASP A 622 -17.65 3.46 27.75
CA ASP A 622 -16.25 3.88 27.96
C ASP A 622 -16.13 5.39 28.26
N GLY A 623 -17.04 5.88 29.11
CA GLY A 623 -17.11 7.28 29.53
C GLY A 623 -17.58 8.28 28.47
N ARG A 624 -18.12 7.82 27.35
CA ARG A 624 -18.67 8.64 26.24
C ARG A 624 -20.15 8.38 26.06
N LEU A 625 -20.86 9.35 25.48
CA LEU A 625 -22.30 9.24 25.25
C LEU A 625 -22.60 8.97 23.77
N PHE A 626 -23.16 7.81 23.48
CA PHE A 626 -23.56 7.38 22.13
C PHE A 626 -25.05 7.60 21.90
N ILE A 627 -25.38 8.19 20.76
CA ILE A 627 -26.74 8.44 20.30
C ILE A 627 -26.99 7.56 19.08
N PHE A 628 -27.78 6.52 19.27
CA PHE A 628 -28.18 5.61 18.20
C PHE A 628 -29.34 6.21 17.41
N MET A 629 -29.06 6.59 16.17
CA MET A 629 -29.98 7.19 15.23
C MET A 629 -31.00 6.14 14.74
N PRO A 630 -32.32 6.42 14.80
CA PRO A 630 -33.34 5.54 14.23
C PRO A 630 -33.32 5.58 12.69
N PRO A 631 -33.91 4.59 12.01
CA PRO A 631 -34.13 4.68 10.57
C PRO A 631 -35.09 5.83 10.26
N ILE A 632 -34.68 6.75 9.39
CA ILE A 632 -35.48 7.87 8.91
C ILE A 632 -35.39 7.90 7.38
N THR A 633 -36.53 7.85 6.72
CA THR A 633 -36.60 7.74 5.25
C THR A 633 -36.38 9.07 4.52
N SER A 634 -36.62 10.21 5.17
CA SER A 634 -36.43 11.55 4.61
C SER A 634 -35.16 12.22 5.12
N LEU A 635 -34.37 12.82 4.23
CA LEU A 635 -33.16 13.55 4.60
C LEU A 635 -33.47 14.75 5.51
N GLU A 636 -34.55 15.49 5.23
CA GLU A 636 -34.97 16.67 5.99
C GLU A 636 -35.20 16.31 7.47
N GLY A 637 -35.93 15.22 7.72
CA GLY A 637 -36.15 14.72 9.09
C GLY A 637 -34.87 14.23 9.77
N TYR A 638 -33.93 13.67 9.01
CA TYR A 638 -32.63 13.26 9.56
C TYR A 638 -31.81 14.49 10.00
N LEU A 639 -31.71 15.51 9.14
CA LEU A 639 -31.00 16.75 9.45
C LEU A 639 -31.65 17.53 10.59
N GLU A 640 -32.99 17.54 10.67
CA GLU A 640 -33.74 18.12 11.78
C GLU A 640 -33.39 17.44 13.11
N LEU A 641 -33.32 16.10 13.12
CA LEU A 641 -32.93 15.34 14.31
C LEU A 641 -31.48 15.63 14.72
N VAL A 642 -30.55 15.67 13.77
CA VAL A 642 -29.15 16.02 14.04
C VAL A 642 -29.06 17.42 14.65
N GLY A 643 -29.81 18.40 14.12
CA GLY A 643 -29.90 19.75 14.69
C GLY A 643 -30.46 19.77 16.10
N CYS A 644 -31.49 18.96 16.39
CA CYS A 644 -32.05 18.81 17.74
C CYS A 644 -31.07 18.17 18.73
N ILE A 645 -30.28 17.19 18.27
CA ILE A 645 -29.22 16.54 19.05
C ILE A 645 -28.11 17.54 19.36
N GLU A 646 -27.64 18.31 18.38
CA GLU A 646 -26.62 19.35 18.57
C GLU A 646 -27.10 20.42 19.57
N ALA A 647 -28.33 20.91 19.41
CA ALA A 647 -28.92 21.89 20.33
C ALA A 647 -29.00 21.34 21.77
N THR A 648 -29.31 20.05 21.91
CA THR A 648 -29.36 19.36 23.21
C THR A 648 -27.96 19.18 23.81
N ALA A 649 -26.97 18.78 23.02
CA ALA A 649 -25.57 18.70 23.43
C ALA A 649 -25.05 20.06 23.91
N LYS A 650 -25.39 21.14 23.20
CA LYS A 650 -25.05 22.51 23.59
C LYS A 650 -25.69 22.93 24.91
N LYS A 651 -26.98 22.63 25.11
CA LYS A 651 -27.73 22.96 26.33
C LYS A 651 -27.22 22.19 27.54
N THR A 652 -26.88 20.92 27.36
CA THR A 652 -26.43 20.02 28.44
C THR A 652 -24.93 20.08 28.71
N LYS A 653 -24.15 20.61 27.76
CA LYS A 653 -22.67 20.58 27.70
C LYS A 653 -22.10 19.16 27.68
N LEU A 654 -22.84 18.23 27.05
CA LEU A 654 -22.43 16.84 26.89
C LEU A 654 -22.10 16.61 25.41
N PRO A 655 -20.82 16.48 25.02
CA PRO A 655 -20.46 16.04 23.69
C PRO A 655 -20.94 14.60 23.44
N VAL A 656 -21.27 14.28 22.19
CA VAL A 656 -21.89 13.01 21.81
C VAL A 656 -21.23 12.36 20.60
N VAL A 657 -21.36 11.04 20.53
CA VAL A 657 -21.07 10.23 19.34
C VAL A 657 -22.40 9.89 18.66
N LEU A 658 -22.50 10.11 17.35
CA LEU A 658 -23.67 9.65 16.57
C LEU A 658 -23.37 8.29 15.95
N GLU A 659 -24.26 7.33 16.16
CA GLU A 659 -24.14 5.97 15.62
C GLU A 659 -25.48 5.44 15.10
N GLY A 660 -25.50 4.24 14.50
CA GLY A 660 -26.73 3.57 14.09
C GLY A 660 -27.04 3.74 12.60
N TYR A 661 -28.28 4.14 12.28
CA TYR A 661 -28.70 4.28 10.89
C TYR A 661 -28.12 5.56 10.26
N ALA A 662 -27.43 5.39 9.14
CA ALA A 662 -26.89 6.49 8.34
C ALA A 662 -28.01 7.35 7.72
N PRO A 663 -27.70 8.59 7.28
CA PRO A 663 -28.63 9.39 6.48
C PRO A 663 -29.11 8.61 5.24
N PRO A 664 -30.38 8.78 4.82
CA PRO A 664 -30.86 8.17 3.58
C PRO A 664 -30.09 8.73 2.38
N ALA A 665 -29.90 7.90 1.33
CA ALA A 665 -29.17 8.31 0.13
C ALA A 665 -29.83 9.52 -0.57
N ASP A 666 -29.05 10.57 -0.80
CA ASP A 666 -29.51 11.84 -1.35
C ASP A 666 -28.34 12.61 -1.99
N TYR A 667 -28.50 13.07 -3.23
CA TYR A 667 -27.47 13.83 -3.95
C TYR A 667 -27.20 15.22 -3.35
N ARG A 668 -28.03 15.68 -2.41
CA ARG A 668 -27.82 16.94 -1.66
C ARG A 668 -26.83 16.76 -0.50
N LEU A 669 -26.43 15.52 -0.20
CA LEU A 669 -25.34 15.19 0.71
C LEU A 669 -24.19 14.55 -0.03
N GLU A 670 -22.98 14.93 0.35
CA GLU A 670 -21.77 14.18 0.07
C GLU A 670 -21.40 13.32 1.28
N SER A 671 -20.69 12.23 1.01
CA SER A 671 -20.17 11.38 2.07
C SER A 671 -18.82 10.77 1.71
N LEU A 672 -17.98 10.61 2.72
CA LEU A 672 -16.79 9.76 2.69
C LEU A 672 -16.88 8.76 3.83
N LYS A 673 -16.36 7.55 3.64
CA LYS A 673 -16.33 6.53 4.69
C LYS A 673 -14.94 5.92 4.85
N VAL A 674 -14.52 5.70 6.08
CA VAL A 674 -13.29 4.99 6.44
C VAL A 674 -13.69 3.74 7.21
N THR A 675 -13.42 2.56 6.64
CA THR A 675 -13.89 1.27 7.12
C THR A 675 -12.71 0.34 7.40
N PRO A 676 -12.49 -0.08 8.65
CA PRO A 676 -11.59 -1.18 8.99
C PRO A 676 -12.11 -2.51 8.41
N ASP A 677 -11.46 -3.01 7.37
CA ASP A 677 -11.77 -4.29 6.71
C ASP A 677 -10.63 -5.32 6.92
N PRO A 678 -10.82 -6.62 6.66
CA PRO A 678 -9.83 -7.66 6.83
C PRO A 678 -8.55 -7.31 6.12
N GLY A 679 -7.50 -7.19 6.92
CA GLY A 679 -6.16 -6.86 6.45
C GLY A 679 -5.93 -5.44 5.93
N VAL A 680 -6.93 -4.55 5.88
CA VAL A 680 -6.80 -3.17 5.37
C VAL A 680 -7.74 -2.16 6.06
N ILE A 681 -7.49 -0.87 5.89
CA ILE A 681 -8.48 0.19 6.05
C ILE A 681 -8.90 0.64 4.66
N GLU A 682 -10.19 0.52 4.34
CA GLU A 682 -10.76 0.97 3.07
C GLU A 682 -11.33 2.39 3.23
N VAL A 683 -11.03 3.27 2.28
CA VAL A 683 -11.57 4.62 2.24
C VAL A 683 -12.48 4.74 1.02
N ASN A 684 -13.79 4.86 1.25
CA ASN A 684 -14.75 5.18 0.21
C ASN A 684 -14.76 6.71 0.02
N ILE A 685 -14.12 7.20 -1.04
CA ILE A 685 -14.00 8.64 -1.32
C ILE A 685 -15.30 9.18 -1.93
N GLN A 686 -15.63 10.44 -1.63
CA GLN A 686 -16.69 11.18 -2.29
C GLN A 686 -16.53 11.23 -3.83
N PRO A 687 -17.64 11.33 -4.58
CA PRO A 687 -17.62 11.60 -6.02
C PRO A 687 -16.84 12.86 -6.38
N MET A 688 -16.01 12.76 -7.42
CA MET A 688 -15.25 13.86 -8.00
C MET A 688 -15.72 14.13 -9.42
N HIS A 689 -15.93 15.39 -9.76
CA HIS A 689 -16.60 15.81 -11.00
C HIS A 689 -15.64 16.38 -12.05
N SER A 690 -14.43 16.74 -11.66
CA SER A 690 -13.41 17.30 -12.57
C SER A 690 -12.07 16.62 -12.39
N TRP A 691 -11.23 16.70 -13.41
CA TRP A 691 -9.87 16.16 -13.34
C TRP A 691 -9.04 16.82 -12.23
N ARG A 692 -9.14 18.15 -12.09
CA ARG A 692 -8.38 18.89 -11.06
C ARG A 692 -8.80 18.53 -9.64
N GLN A 693 -10.08 18.30 -9.41
CA GLN A 693 -10.57 17.80 -8.12
C GLN A 693 -10.02 16.40 -7.83
N MET A 694 -9.95 15.51 -8.84
CA MET A 694 -9.37 14.17 -8.67
C MET A 694 -7.90 14.23 -8.28
N VAL A 695 -7.11 15.08 -8.95
CA VAL A 695 -5.71 15.29 -8.62
C VAL A 695 -5.56 15.72 -7.16
N ASP A 696 -6.27 16.78 -6.76
CA ASP A 696 -6.20 17.33 -5.40
C ASP A 696 -6.64 16.33 -4.32
N CYS A 697 -7.79 15.69 -4.52
CA CYS A 697 -8.34 14.73 -3.55
C CYS A 697 -7.44 13.49 -3.41
N THR A 698 -6.93 12.95 -4.53
CA THR A 698 -6.09 11.73 -4.49
C THR A 698 -4.73 12.02 -3.85
N THR A 699 -4.07 13.12 -4.20
CA THR A 699 -2.78 13.46 -3.57
C THR A 699 -2.96 13.75 -2.09
N THR A 700 -3.99 14.51 -1.72
CA THR A 700 -4.26 14.85 -0.33
C THR A 700 -4.59 13.62 0.51
N LEU A 701 -5.35 12.67 -0.03
CA LEU A 701 -5.64 11.41 0.66
C LEU A 701 -4.37 10.63 1.00
N TYR A 702 -3.48 10.44 0.01
CA TYR A 702 -2.23 9.71 0.21
C TYR A 702 -1.34 10.41 1.26
N ASP A 703 -1.25 11.74 1.20
CA ASP A 703 -0.46 12.52 2.16
C ASP A 703 -1.04 12.43 3.58
N LEU A 704 -2.36 12.59 3.74
CA LEU A 704 -3.02 12.50 5.05
C LEU A 704 -3.00 11.07 5.62
N ALA A 705 -3.10 10.05 4.77
CA ALA A 705 -2.91 8.65 5.16
C ALA A 705 -1.49 8.43 5.69
N ARG A 706 -0.46 8.85 4.94
CA ARG A 706 0.94 8.75 5.37
C ARG A 706 1.18 9.47 6.70
N GLN A 707 0.69 10.69 6.86
CA GLN A 707 0.78 11.45 8.12
C GLN A 707 0.02 10.79 9.27
N SER A 708 -0.90 9.87 8.97
CA SER A 708 -1.64 9.07 9.94
C SER A 708 -1.02 7.68 10.10
N ARG A 709 0.24 7.50 9.69
CA ARG A 709 1.01 6.24 9.77
C ARG A 709 0.41 5.09 8.94
N LEU A 710 -0.29 5.44 7.86
CA LEU A 710 -0.89 4.49 6.92
C LEU A 710 -0.17 4.54 5.55
N GLY A 711 0.19 3.36 5.03
CA GLY A 711 0.85 3.14 3.75
C GLY A 711 -0.05 2.43 2.74
N THR A 712 0.40 2.36 1.50
CA THR A 712 -0.35 1.84 0.34
C THR A 712 0.25 0.57 -0.26
N GLU A 713 1.35 0.09 0.32
CA GLU A 713 2.07 -1.10 -0.10
C GLU A 713 2.38 -1.99 1.11
N LYS A 714 2.56 -3.28 0.84
CA LYS A 714 3.10 -4.28 1.77
C LYS A 714 4.37 -4.86 1.19
N PHE A 715 5.19 -5.41 2.07
CA PHE A 715 6.32 -6.24 1.69
C PHE A 715 5.96 -7.71 1.85
N MET A 716 6.50 -8.55 0.98
CA MET A 716 6.55 -9.99 1.16
C MET A 716 7.87 -10.37 1.83
N VAL A 717 7.92 -11.53 2.50
CA VAL A 717 9.13 -12.04 3.19
C VAL A 717 10.36 -12.03 2.27
N ASP A 718 10.16 -12.34 0.99
CA ASP A 718 11.19 -12.43 -0.03
C ASP A 718 11.61 -11.06 -0.63
N GLY A 719 11.10 -9.97 -0.06
CA GLY A 719 11.38 -8.60 -0.46
C GLY A 719 10.50 -8.06 -1.57
N ARG A 720 9.54 -8.81 -2.14
CA ARG A 720 8.62 -8.25 -3.15
C ARG A 720 7.75 -7.15 -2.56
N HIS A 721 7.53 -6.09 -3.33
CA HIS A 721 6.52 -5.07 -3.02
C HIS A 721 5.19 -5.50 -3.64
N THR A 722 4.11 -5.33 -2.90
CA THR A 722 2.75 -5.55 -3.38
C THR A 722 1.88 -4.39 -2.94
N GLY A 723 0.71 -4.22 -3.55
CA GLY A 723 -0.32 -3.39 -2.95
C GLY A 723 -0.75 -3.96 -1.59
N THR A 724 -1.63 -3.24 -0.91
CA THR A 724 -2.20 -3.61 0.39
C THR A 724 -2.92 -4.97 0.44
N GLY A 725 -3.31 -5.51 -0.72
CA GLY A 725 -4.13 -6.72 -0.87
C GLY A 725 -5.64 -6.48 -0.94
N GLY A 726 -6.12 -5.28 -0.54
CA GLY A 726 -7.54 -4.92 -0.57
C GLY A 726 -8.03 -4.37 -1.92
N GLY A 727 -7.11 -4.02 -2.83
CA GLY A 727 -7.41 -3.40 -4.11
C GLY A 727 -7.58 -1.87 -4.03
N ASN A 728 -7.82 -1.25 -5.18
CA ASN A 728 -8.16 0.16 -5.32
C ASN A 728 -9.28 0.27 -6.36
N HIS A 729 -10.48 -0.16 -5.98
CA HIS A 729 -11.60 -0.16 -6.92
C HIS A 729 -11.89 1.26 -7.38
N ILE A 730 -12.08 1.43 -8.69
CA ILE A 730 -12.43 2.71 -9.29
C ILE A 730 -13.91 2.67 -9.65
N VAL A 731 -14.67 3.65 -9.18
CA VAL A 731 -16.12 3.71 -9.41
C VAL A 731 -16.42 4.85 -10.39
N ILE A 732 -17.16 4.55 -11.45
CA ILE A 732 -17.51 5.49 -12.53
C ILE A 732 -19.03 5.59 -12.64
N GLY A 733 -19.56 6.81 -12.70
CA GLY A 733 -21.01 7.03 -12.84
C GLY A 733 -21.34 8.49 -13.08
N GLY A 734 -22.51 8.93 -12.62
CA GLY A 734 -22.95 10.34 -12.62
C GLY A 734 -23.38 10.79 -11.22
N ALA A 735 -23.60 12.10 -11.04
CA ALA A 735 -24.07 12.66 -9.76
C ALA A 735 -25.43 12.08 -9.33
N THR A 736 -26.26 11.72 -10.32
CA THR A 736 -27.49 10.96 -10.14
C THR A 736 -27.51 9.75 -11.08
N PRO A 737 -28.35 8.73 -10.83
CA PRO A 737 -28.47 7.61 -11.77
C PRO A 737 -28.99 8.05 -13.15
N ALA A 738 -29.74 9.15 -13.23
CA ALA A 738 -30.19 9.74 -14.50
C ALA A 738 -29.03 10.34 -15.31
N ASP A 739 -27.99 10.82 -14.61
CA ASP A 739 -26.79 11.37 -15.22
C ASP A 739 -25.77 10.30 -15.61
N SER A 740 -25.93 9.06 -15.12
CA SER A 740 -25.00 7.96 -15.37
C SER A 740 -24.72 7.75 -16.87
N PRO A 741 -23.45 7.88 -17.31
CA PRO A 741 -23.08 7.62 -18.70
C PRO A 741 -23.49 6.21 -19.18
N PHE A 742 -23.38 5.20 -18.30
CA PHE A 742 -23.69 3.80 -18.64
C PHE A 742 -25.18 3.55 -18.81
N LEU A 743 -26.05 4.23 -18.03
CA LEU A 743 -27.50 4.09 -18.18
C LEU A 743 -28.03 4.92 -19.35
N ARG A 744 -27.44 6.09 -19.62
CA ARG A 744 -27.80 6.95 -20.77
C ARG A 744 -27.38 6.33 -22.11
N ARG A 745 -26.21 5.66 -22.14
CA ARG A 745 -25.63 5.02 -23.32
C ARG A 745 -25.10 3.62 -22.95
N PRO A 746 -25.94 2.56 -23.07
CA PRO A 746 -25.53 1.20 -22.69
C PRO A 746 -24.41 0.62 -23.56
N ASP A 747 -24.19 1.17 -24.75
CA ASP A 747 -23.06 0.80 -25.62
C ASP A 747 -21.70 1.19 -25.05
N LEU A 748 -21.67 2.08 -24.06
CA LEU A 748 -20.44 2.39 -23.33
C LEU A 748 -19.93 1.17 -22.54
N LEU A 749 -20.81 0.48 -21.81
CA LEU A 749 -20.44 -0.75 -21.07
C LEU A 749 -19.99 -1.86 -22.03
N ARG A 750 -20.69 -2.03 -23.17
CA ARG A 750 -20.24 -2.92 -24.25
C ARG A 750 -18.83 -2.57 -24.70
N SER A 751 -18.56 -1.29 -24.97
CA SER A 751 -17.26 -0.84 -25.45
C SER A 751 -16.13 -1.20 -24.47
N PHE A 752 -16.35 -1.01 -23.16
CA PHE A 752 -15.41 -1.43 -22.13
C PHE A 752 -15.17 -2.95 -22.15
N VAL A 753 -16.23 -3.75 -22.09
CA VAL A 753 -16.12 -5.22 -22.06
C VAL A 753 -15.42 -5.76 -23.31
N THR A 754 -15.78 -5.26 -24.50
CA THR A 754 -15.17 -5.68 -25.76
C THR A 754 -13.71 -5.24 -25.84
N PHE A 755 -13.39 -4.00 -25.45
CA PHE A 755 -12.02 -3.49 -25.52
C PHE A 755 -11.09 -4.22 -24.54
N TRP A 756 -11.53 -4.48 -23.31
CA TRP A 756 -10.79 -5.30 -22.35
C TRP A 756 -10.65 -6.75 -22.81
N ASN A 757 -11.66 -7.32 -23.45
CA ASN A 757 -11.54 -8.64 -24.06
C ASN A 757 -10.44 -8.66 -25.13
N ASN A 758 -10.42 -7.67 -26.02
CA ASN A 758 -9.46 -7.58 -27.13
C ASN A 758 -8.04 -7.23 -26.67
N HIS A 759 -7.88 -6.57 -25.53
CA HIS A 759 -6.59 -6.16 -24.96
C HIS A 759 -6.43 -6.67 -23.51
N PRO A 760 -6.00 -7.93 -23.32
CA PRO A 760 -5.85 -8.51 -21.99
C PRO A 760 -4.85 -7.79 -21.07
N SER A 761 -3.93 -7.00 -21.62
CA SER A 761 -3.00 -6.18 -20.82
C SER A 761 -3.72 -5.30 -19.79
N LEU A 762 -4.93 -4.80 -20.11
CA LEU A 762 -5.69 -3.92 -19.24
C LEU A 762 -6.21 -4.60 -17.96
N SER A 763 -6.34 -5.92 -17.95
CA SER A 763 -6.70 -6.68 -16.75
C SER A 763 -5.50 -7.13 -15.94
N PHE A 764 -4.38 -7.40 -16.60
CA PHE A 764 -3.22 -8.06 -15.96
C PHE A 764 -2.13 -7.08 -15.51
N LEU A 765 -2.00 -5.93 -16.17
CA LEU A 765 -1.01 -4.90 -15.80
C LEU A 765 -1.33 -4.26 -14.45
N PHE A 766 -2.61 -4.02 -14.16
CA PHE A 766 -3.05 -3.28 -12.98
C PHE A 766 -3.58 -4.16 -11.84
N SER A 767 -3.69 -5.47 -12.03
CA SER A 767 -4.23 -6.38 -11.01
C SER A 767 -3.21 -6.76 -9.93
N GLY A 768 -3.72 -7.25 -8.79
CA GLY A 768 -2.90 -7.79 -7.70
C GLY A 768 -2.31 -9.16 -8.03
N LEU A 769 -1.56 -9.77 -7.10
CA LEU A 769 -0.94 -11.08 -7.32
C LEU A 769 -1.94 -12.22 -7.56
N PHE A 770 -3.11 -12.16 -6.92
CA PHE A 770 -4.13 -13.20 -7.03
C PHE A 770 -5.02 -12.96 -8.26
N ILE A 771 -4.62 -13.54 -9.39
CA ILE A 771 -5.35 -13.52 -10.67
C ILE A 771 -5.84 -14.91 -11.06
N GLY A 772 -6.75 -14.98 -12.02
CA GLY A 772 -7.31 -16.23 -12.53
C GLY A 772 -8.81 -16.39 -12.24
N PRO A 773 -9.41 -17.52 -12.64
CA PRO A 773 -10.86 -17.74 -12.60
C PRO A 773 -11.46 -17.76 -11.19
N THR A 774 -10.63 -17.99 -10.17
CA THR A 774 -11.05 -18.04 -8.76
C THR A 774 -10.62 -16.79 -7.96
N SER A 775 -10.09 -15.78 -8.64
CA SER A 775 -9.72 -14.50 -8.03
C SER A 775 -10.94 -13.72 -7.52
N GLN A 776 -10.74 -12.52 -6.97
CA GLN A 776 -11.84 -11.65 -6.56
C GLN A 776 -12.36 -10.78 -7.72
N GLN A 777 -11.74 -10.87 -8.89
CA GLN A 777 -12.00 -10.04 -10.07
C GLN A 777 -11.68 -10.78 -11.38
N PRO A 778 -12.18 -12.02 -11.59
CA PRO A 778 -11.92 -12.76 -12.82
C PRO A 778 -12.43 -12.01 -14.05
N ARG A 779 -11.72 -12.18 -15.17
CA ARG A 779 -12.23 -11.79 -16.48
C ARG A 779 -13.35 -12.74 -16.92
N ILE A 780 -14.25 -12.22 -17.74
CA ILE A 780 -15.39 -12.97 -18.28
C ILE A 780 -15.00 -14.26 -19.02
N ASP A 781 -13.81 -14.31 -19.63
CA ASP A 781 -13.33 -15.43 -20.46
C ASP A 781 -12.33 -16.37 -19.75
N GLU A 782 -12.13 -16.23 -18.44
CA GLU A 782 -11.20 -17.09 -17.68
C GLU A 782 -11.83 -18.38 -17.14
N ALA A 783 -13.15 -18.38 -16.90
CA ALA A 783 -13.82 -19.48 -16.20
C ALA A 783 -14.68 -20.34 -17.13
N ARG A 784 -15.60 -19.72 -17.88
CA ARG A 784 -16.68 -20.43 -18.57
C ARG A 784 -16.56 -20.24 -20.08
N HIS A 785 -16.39 -21.35 -20.82
CA HIS A 785 -16.04 -21.32 -22.25
C HIS A 785 -17.14 -20.78 -23.18
N ASP A 786 -18.41 -20.85 -22.78
CA ASP A 786 -19.58 -20.37 -23.53
C ASP A 786 -19.92 -18.90 -23.24
N SER A 787 -19.37 -18.27 -22.18
CA SER A 787 -19.72 -16.91 -21.76
C SER A 787 -19.64 -15.87 -22.88
N LEU A 788 -18.57 -15.90 -23.68
CA LEU A 788 -18.39 -14.93 -24.77
C LEU A 788 -19.44 -15.11 -25.89
N TYR A 789 -19.96 -16.32 -26.11
CA TYR A 789 -20.99 -16.57 -27.12
C TYR A 789 -22.34 -16.02 -26.65
N GLU A 790 -22.70 -16.25 -25.39
CA GLU A 790 -23.91 -15.69 -24.81
C GLU A 790 -23.84 -14.16 -24.71
N LEU A 791 -22.65 -13.60 -24.46
CA LEU A 791 -22.43 -12.16 -24.45
C LEU A 791 -22.60 -11.52 -25.84
N GLU A 792 -22.19 -12.20 -26.92
CA GLU A 792 -22.44 -11.76 -28.30
C GLU A 792 -23.95 -11.67 -28.60
N ILE A 793 -24.74 -12.61 -28.07
CA ILE A 793 -26.21 -12.56 -28.16
C ILE A 793 -26.75 -11.36 -27.36
N ALA A 794 -26.25 -11.13 -26.15
CA ALA A 794 -26.65 -9.98 -25.35
C ALA A 794 -26.34 -8.64 -26.05
N PHE A 795 -25.19 -8.55 -26.74
CA PHE A 795 -24.84 -7.39 -27.56
C PHE A 795 -25.80 -7.17 -28.73
N ALA A 796 -26.19 -8.23 -29.44
CA ALA A 796 -27.16 -8.15 -30.52
C ALA A 796 -28.56 -7.75 -30.01
N GLU A 797 -28.95 -8.28 -28.84
CA GLU A 797 -30.21 -7.93 -28.19
C GLU A 797 -30.23 -6.45 -27.74
N GLN A 798 -29.11 -5.95 -27.21
CA GLN A 798 -28.96 -4.53 -26.89
C GLN A 798 -29.20 -3.66 -28.12
N ASP A 799 -28.56 -3.98 -29.24
CA ASP A 799 -28.71 -3.21 -30.49
C ASP A 799 -30.14 -3.29 -31.05
N ARG A 800 -30.84 -4.41 -30.84
CA ARG A 800 -32.26 -4.56 -31.23
C ARG A 800 -33.19 -3.69 -30.39
N GLN A 801 -32.91 -3.55 -29.10
CA GLN A 801 -33.77 -2.86 -28.15
C GLN A 801 -33.46 -1.35 -28.02
N THR A 802 -32.35 -0.89 -28.61
CA THR A 802 -31.86 0.48 -28.47
C THR A 802 -31.61 1.12 -29.83
N GLY A 803 -31.84 2.43 -29.94
CA GLY A 803 -31.60 3.16 -31.18
C GLY A 803 -31.71 4.68 -31.00
N PRO A 804 -31.41 5.48 -32.03
CA PRO A 804 -31.40 6.95 -31.93
C PRO A 804 -32.70 7.56 -31.40
N ASN A 805 -33.84 6.89 -31.66
CA ASN A 805 -35.18 7.32 -31.24
C ASN A 805 -35.80 6.41 -30.16
N GLN A 806 -35.06 5.43 -29.65
CA GLN A 806 -35.55 4.44 -28.68
C GLN A 806 -34.56 4.36 -27.51
N PRO A 807 -34.81 5.11 -26.41
CA PRO A 807 -33.94 5.05 -25.25
C PRO A 807 -34.00 3.66 -24.61
N CYS A 808 -32.85 3.13 -24.22
CA CYS A 808 -32.78 1.89 -23.46
C CYS A 808 -33.35 2.14 -22.06
N PRO A 809 -34.35 1.38 -21.58
CA PRO A 809 -34.76 1.53 -20.21
C PRO A 809 -33.63 1.07 -19.27
N PRO A 810 -33.28 1.82 -18.20
CA PRO A 810 -32.12 1.54 -17.35
C PRO A 810 -32.03 0.11 -16.81
N TRP A 811 -33.18 -0.51 -16.49
CA TRP A 811 -33.23 -1.89 -15.99
C TRP A 811 -32.76 -2.92 -17.02
N LEU A 812 -32.91 -2.63 -18.31
CA LEU A 812 -32.51 -3.55 -19.38
C LEU A 812 -30.97 -3.58 -19.51
N VAL A 813 -30.30 -2.45 -19.28
CA VAL A 813 -28.84 -2.37 -19.27
C VAL A 813 -28.26 -3.36 -18.27
N ASP A 814 -28.77 -3.37 -17.04
CA ASP A 814 -28.33 -4.31 -16.00
C ASP A 814 -28.64 -5.77 -16.38
N ARG A 815 -29.88 -6.07 -16.78
CA ARG A 815 -30.34 -7.44 -17.06
C ARG A 815 -29.62 -8.11 -18.21
N LEU A 816 -29.13 -7.35 -19.19
CA LEU A 816 -28.35 -7.88 -20.31
C LEU A 816 -26.96 -8.37 -19.89
N TYR A 817 -26.36 -7.82 -18.83
CA TYR A 817 -24.98 -8.11 -18.44
C TYR A 817 -24.84 -8.88 -17.11
N ARG A 818 -25.81 -8.76 -16.20
CA ARG A 818 -25.71 -9.26 -14.81
C ARG A 818 -25.29 -10.71 -14.67
N ASN A 819 -25.78 -11.60 -15.54
CA ASN A 819 -25.50 -13.03 -15.43
C ASN A 819 -24.21 -13.46 -16.15
N PHE A 820 -23.51 -12.52 -16.79
CA PHE A 820 -22.24 -12.76 -17.49
C PHE A 820 -21.06 -12.11 -16.79
N LEU A 821 -21.27 -10.98 -16.11
CA LEU A 821 -20.28 -10.30 -15.29
C LEU A 821 -20.30 -10.85 -13.85
N ILE A 822 -19.87 -12.10 -13.70
CA ILE A 822 -19.89 -12.89 -12.46
C ILE A 822 -18.63 -13.73 -12.29
N ASP A 823 -18.31 -14.13 -11.06
CA ASP A 823 -17.35 -15.20 -10.81
C ASP A 823 -17.91 -16.60 -11.10
N VAL A 824 -17.07 -17.62 -10.89
CA VAL A 824 -17.42 -19.04 -11.00
C VAL A 824 -18.60 -19.49 -10.11
N ALA A 825 -18.91 -18.73 -9.05
CA ALA A 825 -20.00 -19.02 -8.12
C ALA A 825 -21.28 -18.21 -8.42
N GLY A 826 -21.27 -17.35 -9.44
CA GLY A 826 -22.40 -16.49 -9.79
C GLY A 826 -22.45 -15.16 -9.01
N ASN A 827 -21.35 -14.76 -8.37
CA ASN A 827 -21.29 -13.53 -7.60
C ASN A 827 -20.87 -12.33 -8.48
N THR A 828 -21.78 -11.37 -8.63
CA THR A 828 -21.60 -10.12 -9.40
C THR A 828 -20.65 -9.13 -8.74
N HIS A 829 -20.49 -9.20 -7.42
CA HIS A 829 -19.51 -8.42 -6.66
C HIS A 829 -18.08 -8.91 -6.92
N ARG A 830 -17.90 -10.11 -7.48
CA ARG A 830 -16.60 -10.73 -7.77
C ARG A 830 -16.38 -10.82 -9.28
N ALA A 831 -16.50 -9.70 -9.98
CA ALA A 831 -16.20 -9.60 -11.40
C ALA A 831 -15.27 -8.41 -11.65
N GLU A 832 -14.47 -8.47 -12.71
CA GLU A 832 -13.62 -7.33 -13.13
C GLU A 832 -14.45 -6.04 -13.31
N PHE A 833 -15.62 -6.17 -13.97
CA PHE A 833 -16.63 -5.12 -14.11
C PHE A 833 -17.81 -5.44 -13.19
N CYS A 834 -17.85 -4.81 -12.02
CA CYS A 834 -18.89 -5.03 -11.03
C CYS A 834 -20.07 -4.09 -11.28
N ILE A 835 -21.25 -4.68 -11.48
CA ILE A 835 -22.49 -3.95 -11.79
C ILE A 835 -23.49 -3.94 -10.62
N ASP A 836 -23.06 -4.31 -9.41
CA ASP A 836 -23.95 -4.33 -8.23
C ASP A 836 -24.52 -2.96 -7.90
N LYS A 837 -23.74 -1.91 -8.14
CA LYS A 837 -24.12 -0.52 -7.94
C LYS A 837 -24.72 0.11 -9.22
N LEU A 838 -24.97 -0.65 -10.29
CA LEU A 838 -25.47 -0.12 -11.56
C LEU A 838 -26.99 0.09 -11.53
N TYR A 839 -27.79 -0.98 -11.62
CA TYR A 839 -29.25 -0.88 -11.52
C TYR A 839 -29.85 -2.17 -10.97
N SER A 840 -29.88 -2.32 -9.64
CA SER A 840 -30.48 -3.50 -9.01
C SER A 840 -32.00 -3.57 -9.28
N PRO A 841 -32.52 -4.74 -9.70
CA PRO A 841 -33.94 -4.96 -9.88
C PRO A 841 -34.70 -5.11 -8.54
N ASP A 842 -34.00 -5.51 -7.47
CA ASP A 842 -34.61 -5.99 -6.23
C ASP A 842 -34.98 -4.87 -5.25
N SER A 843 -34.30 -3.72 -5.32
CA SER A 843 -34.61 -2.55 -4.47
C SER A 843 -34.32 -1.23 -5.18
N SER A 844 -35.01 -0.16 -4.77
CA SER A 844 -34.71 1.20 -5.24
C SER A 844 -33.36 1.72 -4.72
N ALA A 845 -32.90 1.24 -3.56
CA ALA A 845 -31.61 1.62 -2.97
C ALA A 845 -30.40 1.16 -3.80
N GLY A 846 -30.52 0.04 -4.55
CA GLY A 846 -29.47 -0.48 -5.42
C GLY A 846 -29.42 0.12 -6.84
N ARG A 847 -30.18 1.18 -7.12
CA ARG A 847 -30.26 1.83 -8.44
C ARG A 847 -29.39 3.09 -8.47
N LEU A 848 -28.07 2.94 -8.37
CA LEU A 848 -27.14 4.07 -8.23
C LEU A 848 -26.53 4.54 -9.57
N GLY A 849 -26.59 3.73 -10.62
CA GLY A 849 -26.02 4.05 -11.94
C GLY A 849 -24.50 4.01 -11.97
N LEU A 850 -23.86 3.24 -11.08
CA LEU A 850 -22.41 3.19 -10.92
C LEU A 850 -21.84 1.87 -11.47
N LEU A 851 -20.74 1.95 -12.21
CA LEU A 851 -19.92 0.80 -12.61
C LEU A 851 -18.62 0.81 -11.80
N GLU A 852 -18.26 -0.33 -11.24
CA GLU A 852 -17.05 -0.48 -10.43
C GLU A 852 -16.02 -1.36 -11.16
N PHE A 853 -14.80 -0.85 -11.27
CA PHE A 853 -13.65 -1.54 -11.87
C PHE A 853 -12.80 -2.14 -10.76
N ARG A 854 -12.75 -3.48 -10.69
CA ARG A 854 -12.14 -4.21 -9.56
C ARG A 854 -10.76 -4.79 -9.83
N ALA A 855 -10.34 -4.85 -11.10
CA ALA A 855 -9.01 -5.34 -11.50
C ALA A 855 -7.89 -4.30 -11.33
N PHE A 856 -7.98 -3.48 -10.28
CA PHE A 856 -6.98 -2.47 -9.93
C PHE A 856 -6.46 -2.74 -8.51
N GLU A 857 -5.18 -3.06 -8.42
CA GLU A 857 -4.42 -3.09 -7.17
C GLU A 857 -4.13 -1.67 -6.68
N MET A 858 -3.95 -1.52 -5.37
CA MET A 858 -3.55 -0.26 -4.77
C MET A 858 -2.15 0.16 -5.25
N PRO A 859 -2.02 1.28 -6.00
CA PRO A 859 -0.72 1.76 -6.44
C PRO A 859 0.07 2.33 -5.26
N PRO A 860 1.40 2.23 -5.27
CA PRO A 860 2.23 2.74 -4.18
C PRO A 860 2.30 4.29 -4.13
N HIS A 861 1.76 5.00 -5.13
CA HIS A 861 1.86 6.45 -5.24
C HIS A 861 0.63 7.10 -5.89
N ALA A 862 0.20 8.26 -5.38
CA ALA A 862 -0.99 8.98 -5.84
C ALA A 862 -0.97 9.28 -7.36
N ARG A 863 0.17 9.76 -7.88
CA ARG A 863 0.35 10.02 -9.32
C ARG A 863 0.14 8.77 -10.20
N MET A 864 0.50 7.57 -9.72
CA MET A 864 0.26 6.32 -10.45
C MET A 864 -1.23 5.96 -10.46
N SER A 865 -1.92 6.18 -9.34
CA SER A 865 -3.39 6.03 -9.26
C SER A 865 -4.09 7.00 -10.22
N LEU A 866 -3.65 8.26 -10.27
CA LEU A 866 -4.20 9.27 -11.16
C LEU A 866 -3.98 8.93 -12.65
N ALA A 867 -2.83 8.35 -13.03
CA ALA A 867 -2.60 7.88 -14.39
C ALA A 867 -3.60 6.76 -14.81
N GLN A 868 -3.92 5.82 -13.91
CA GLN A 868 -4.96 4.79 -14.16
C GLN A 868 -6.35 5.42 -14.30
N GLN A 869 -6.69 6.35 -13.40
CA GLN A 869 -7.98 7.03 -13.43
C GLN A 869 -8.13 7.88 -14.71
N LEU A 870 -7.08 8.56 -15.16
CA LEU A 870 -7.06 9.29 -16.43
C LEU A 870 -7.28 8.37 -17.63
N LEU A 871 -6.64 7.20 -17.64
CA LEU A 871 -6.83 6.21 -18.70
C LEU A 871 -8.32 5.82 -18.83
N LEU A 872 -9.00 5.58 -17.71
CA LEU A 872 -10.44 5.29 -17.70
C LEU A 872 -11.28 6.48 -18.18
N ARG A 873 -10.94 7.72 -17.79
CA ARG A 873 -11.62 8.93 -18.31
C ARG A 873 -11.45 9.08 -19.82
N ILE A 874 -10.27 8.79 -20.34
CA ILE A 874 -10.00 8.80 -21.79
C ILE A 874 -10.89 7.78 -22.49
N PHE A 875 -10.98 6.56 -21.98
CA PHE A 875 -11.88 5.54 -22.55
C PHE A 875 -13.34 5.97 -22.53
N VAL A 876 -13.82 6.58 -21.43
CA VAL A 876 -15.18 7.14 -21.38
C VAL A 876 -15.37 8.20 -22.47
N SER A 877 -14.47 9.19 -22.57
CA SER A 877 -14.56 10.26 -23.58
C SER A 877 -14.53 9.71 -25.00
N TRP A 878 -13.60 8.79 -25.29
CA TRP A 878 -13.44 8.19 -26.60
C TRP A 878 -14.63 7.32 -27.00
N PHE A 879 -15.04 6.37 -26.16
CA PHE A 879 -16.16 5.47 -26.46
C PHE A 879 -17.50 6.22 -26.55
N TRP A 880 -17.67 7.33 -25.83
CA TRP A 880 -18.84 8.18 -25.97
C TRP A 880 -18.95 8.79 -27.37
N GLN A 881 -17.80 9.21 -27.93
CA GLN A 881 -17.72 9.75 -29.29
C GLN A 881 -17.85 8.65 -30.34
N MET A 882 -17.11 7.56 -30.17
CA MET A 882 -16.98 6.47 -31.12
C MET A 882 -17.06 5.14 -30.37
N PRO A 883 -18.25 4.54 -30.28
CA PRO A 883 -18.44 3.26 -29.59
C PRO A 883 -17.56 2.17 -30.20
N TYR A 884 -16.94 1.36 -29.34
CA TYR A 884 -16.08 0.26 -29.79
C TYR A 884 -16.92 -0.99 -30.04
N ARG A 885 -17.02 -1.40 -31.31
CA ARG A 885 -17.94 -2.44 -31.79
C ARG A 885 -17.24 -3.63 -32.47
N GLN A 886 -15.96 -3.86 -32.15
CA GLN A 886 -15.22 -5.01 -32.69
C GLN A 886 -15.77 -6.35 -32.18
N GLU A 887 -15.38 -7.44 -32.83
CA GLU A 887 -15.71 -8.80 -32.39
C GLU A 887 -14.90 -9.18 -31.13
N LEU A 888 -15.45 -10.08 -30.31
CA LEU A 888 -14.77 -10.65 -29.14
C LEU A 888 -13.72 -11.68 -29.60
N VAL A 889 -12.56 -11.69 -28.97
CA VAL A 889 -11.46 -12.63 -29.23
C VAL A 889 -11.54 -13.83 -28.28
N ARG A 890 -11.47 -15.04 -28.85
CA ARG A 890 -11.39 -16.31 -28.09
C ARG A 890 -9.94 -16.68 -27.79
N TRP A 891 -9.39 -16.17 -26.69
CA TRP A 891 -7.99 -16.39 -26.32
C TRP A 891 -7.66 -17.83 -25.92
N GLY A 892 -8.56 -18.51 -25.19
CA GLY A 892 -8.31 -19.85 -24.65
C GLY A 892 -7.04 -19.89 -23.80
N THR A 893 -6.22 -20.94 -23.92
CA THR A 893 -4.97 -21.07 -23.15
C THR A 893 -3.93 -20.01 -23.47
N ARG A 894 -4.05 -19.29 -24.61
CA ARG A 894 -3.14 -18.19 -24.94
C ARG A 894 -3.23 -17.05 -23.93
N LEU A 895 -4.35 -16.91 -23.23
CA LEU A 895 -4.54 -15.92 -22.17
C LEU A 895 -3.51 -16.11 -21.05
N HIS A 896 -3.40 -17.34 -20.54
CA HIS A 896 -2.51 -17.70 -19.43
C HIS A 896 -1.09 -18.10 -19.86
N ASP A 897 -0.80 -18.11 -21.17
CA ASP A 897 0.53 -18.34 -21.72
C ASP A 897 1.22 -17.03 -22.14
N ARG A 898 0.57 -16.25 -23.02
CA ARG A 898 1.15 -15.02 -23.58
C ARG A 898 0.99 -13.83 -22.64
N PHE A 899 -0.23 -13.59 -22.17
CA PHE A 899 -0.55 -12.42 -21.34
C PHE A 899 -0.25 -12.63 -19.85
N MET A 900 0.66 -13.56 -19.56
CA MET A 900 1.33 -13.70 -18.27
C MET A 900 2.79 -13.22 -18.33
N LEU A 901 3.29 -12.88 -19.52
CA LEU A 901 4.67 -12.46 -19.75
C LEU A 901 4.76 -10.92 -19.87
N PRO A 902 5.63 -10.26 -19.09
CA PRO A 902 5.77 -8.80 -19.08
C PRO A 902 5.94 -8.15 -20.47
N GLN A 903 6.76 -8.74 -21.35
CA GLN A 903 7.01 -8.17 -22.68
C GLN A 903 5.75 -8.21 -23.55
N LEU A 904 4.99 -9.30 -23.50
CA LEU A 904 3.78 -9.46 -24.32
C LEU A 904 2.61 -8.63 -23.80
N ILE A 905 2.52 -8.46 -22.48
CA ILE A 905 1.62 -7.46 -21.86
C ILE A 905 2.03 -6.05 -22.31
N GLY A 906 3.34 -5.76 -22.34
CA GLY A 906 3.89 -4.50 -22.80
C GLY A 906 3.58 -4.21 -24.27
N ASP A 907 3.72 -5.20 -25.14
CA ASP A 907 3.43 -5.09 -26.57
C ASP A 907 1.93 -4.82 -26.80
N ASP A 908 1.03 -5.58 -26.15
CA ASP A 908 -0.43 -5.37 -26.25
C ASP A 908 -0.86 -4.00 -25.68
N PHE A 909 -0.26 -3.58 -24.56
CA PHE A 909 -0.55 -2.27 -23.99
C PHE A 909 -0.02 -1.14 -24.88
N ALA A 910 1.13 -1.31 -25.53
CA ALA A 910 1.65 -0.35 -26.50
C ALA A 910 0.69 -0.15 -27.68
N ASP A 911 0.01 -1.22 -28.12
CA ASP A 911 -1.06 -1.17 -29.12
C ASP A 911 -2.26 -0.36 -28.62
N VAL A 912 -2.70 -0.58 -27.36
CA VAL A 912 -3.74 0.25 -26.73
C VAL A 912 -3.36 1.74 -26.77
N LEU A 913 -2.12 2.08 -26.39
CA LEU A 913 -1.66 3.46 -26.41
C LEU A 913 -1.58 4.02 -27.85
N ALA A 914 -1.21 3.20 -28.83
CA ALA A 914 -1.21 3.60 -30.24
C ALA A 914 -2.61 3.92 -30.75
N ILE A 915 -3.61 3.11 -30.36
CA ILE A 915 -5.02 3.34 -30.66
C ILE A 915 -5.50 4.67 -30.04
N LEU A 916 -5.17 4.91 -28.77
CA LEU A 916 -5.54 6.17 -28.09
C LEU A 916 -4.88 7.40 -28.75
N ARG A 917 -3.62 7.30 -29.19
CA ARG A 917 -2.96 8.36 -29.96
C ARG A 917 -3.66 8.64 -31.29
N GLN A 918 -4.09 7.60 -32.00
CA GLN A 918 -4.89 7.76 -33.22
C GLN A 918 -6.26 8.40 -32.94
N ALA A 919 -6.83 8.12 -31.76
CA ALA A 919 -8.07 8.76 -31.30
C ALA A 919 -7.89 10.21 -30.80
N GLY A 920 -6.67 10.76 -30.84
CA GLY A 920 -6.38 12.15 -30.48
C GLY A 920 -5.85 12.36 -29.05
N TYR A 921 -5.56 11.29 -28.31
CA TYR A 921 -5.01 11.36 -26.95
C TYR A 921 -3.52 11.00 -26.96
N PRO A 922 -2.59 11.97 -26.77
CA PRO A 922 -1.15 11.75 -26.85
C PRO A 922 -0.56 10.98 -25.66
N VAL A 923 -1.11 9.81 -25.35
CA VAL A 923 -0.65 8.95 -24.25
C VAL A 923 0.60 8.18 -24.68
N SER A 924 1.65 8.24 -23.87
CA SER A 924 2.91 7.51 -24.09
C SER A 924 3.11 6.40 -23.05
N MET A 925 4.06 5.49 -23.34
CA MET A 925 4.42 4.43 -22.39
C MET A 925 5.02 5.00 -21.10
N ASP A 926 5.60 6.20 -21.13
CA ASP A 926 6.20 6.85 -19.95
C ASP A 926 5.15 7.12 -18.85
N PHE A 927 3.87 7.24 -19.21
CA PHE A 927 2.77 7.40 -18.26
C PHE A 927 2.54 6.14 -17.41
N PHE A 928 2.96 4.97 -17.90
CA PHE A 928 2.68 3.66 -17.28
C PHE A 928 3.93 2.82 -17.03
N HIS A 929 5.11 3.27 -17.46
CA HIS A 929 6.38 2.62 -17.16
C HIS A 929 6.56 2.31 -15.65
N PRO A 930 6.16 3.19 -14.71
CA PRO A 930 6.21 2.87 -13.28
C PRO A 930 5.30 1.69 -12.87
N HIS A 931 4.15 1.52 -13.52
CA HIS A 931 3.26 0.37 -13.27
C HIS A 931 3.91 -0.93 -13.75
N PHE A 932 4.62 -0.90 -14.90
CA PHE A 932 5.38 -2.06 -15.37
C PHE A 932 6.52 -2.44 -14.41
N GLU A 933 7.27 -1.47 -13.90
CA GLU A 933 8.36 -1.75 -12.96
C GLU A 933 7.84 -2.24 -11.59
N PHE A 934 6.69 -1.72 -11.14
CA PHE A 934 6.03 -2.20 -9.92
C PHE A 934 5.46 -3.62 -10.10
N ARG A 935 4.79 -3.88 -11.23
CA ARG A 935 4.11 -5.16 -11.49
C ARG A 935 5.07 -6.28 -11.89
N PHE A 936 6.13 -5.95 -12.62
CA PHE A 936 7.10 -6.89 -13.20
C PHE A 936 8.54 -6.52 -12.82
N PRO A 937 8.89 -6.52 -11.52
CA PRO A 937 10.21 -6.11 -11.08
C PRO A 937 11.31 -6.96 -11.75
N VAL A 938 12.42 -6.30 -12.07
CA VAL A 938 13.65 -6.95 -12.55
C VAL A 938 14.32 -7.68 -11.39
N TYR A 939 14.59 -8.97 -11.58
CA TYR A 939 15.43 -9.73 -10.66
C TYR A 939 16.92 -9.56 -10.98
N GLY A 940 17.28 -9.50 -12.26
CA GLY A 940 18.67 -9.24 -12.64
C GLY A 940 18.91 -9.20 -14.14
N ARG A 941 20.11 -8.73 -14.49
CA ARG A 941 20.60 -8.61 -15.87
C ARG A 941 22.06 -9.07 -15.96
N VAL A 942 22.41 -9.71 -17.07
CA VAL A 942 23.78 -10.07 -17.43
C VAL A 942 24.00 -9.83 -18.93
N ASN A 943 25.21 -9.41 -19.28
CA ASN A 943 25.64 -9.28 -20.67
C ASN A 943 26.76 -10.27 -20.96
N TYR A 944 26.58 -11.10 -21.99
CA TYR A 944 27.58 -12.05 -22.44
C TYR A 944 27.69 -12.01 -23.96
N GLN A 945 28.90 -11.74 -24.48
CA GLN A 945 29.16 -11.66 -25.92
C GLN A 945 28.21 -10.71 -26.68
N GLY A 946 27.80 -9.60 -26.06
CA GLY A 946 26.86 -8.65 -26.65
C GLY A 946 25.39 -9.09 -26.63
N MET A 947 25.07 -10.20 -25.95
CA MET A 947 23.70 -10.63 -25.68
C MET A 947 23.32 -10.27 -24.25
N ASP A 948 22.24 -9.51 -24.10
CA ASP A 948 21.67 -9.12 -22.82
C ASP A 948 20.60 -10.13 -22.41
N ILE A 949 20.76 -10.75 -21.24
CA ILE A 949 19.75 -11.60 -20.62
C ILE A 949 19.17 -10.84 -19.44
N GLU A 950 17.85 -10.63 -19.46
CA GLU A 950 17.08 -10.03 -18.38
C GLU A 950 16.11 -11.06 -17.80
N ILE A 951 16.08 -11.17 -16.47
CA ILE A 951 15.08 -11.95 -15.74
C ILE A 951 14.13 -10.99 -15.04
N ARG A 952 12.83 -11.12 -15.34
CA ARG A 952 11.76 -10.40 -14.65
C ARG A 952 10.79 -11.37 -13.99
N GLN A 953 10.14 -10.90 -12.93
CA GLN A 953 8.92 -11.54 -12.45
C GLN A 953 7.86 -11.56 -13.57
N ALA A 954 7.19 -12.68 -13.72
CA ALA A 954 6.04 -12.85 -14.60
C ALA A 954 4.83 -13.28 -13.78
N LEU A 955 3.64 -13.19 -14.39
CA LEU A 955 2.40 -13.53 -13.70
C LEU A 955 2.19 -15.03 -13.64
N GLU A 956 1.56 -15.49 -12.56
CA GLU A 956 1.13 -16.87 -12.43
C GLU A 956 -0.23 -16.89 -11.71
N PRO A 957 -1.27 -17.47 -12.32
CA PRO A 957 -2.56 -17.60 -11.64
C PRO A 957 -2.45 -18.60 -10.50
N TRP A 958 -2.90 -18.20 -9.31
CA TRP A 958 -3.02 -19.10 -8.17
C TRP A 958 -4.43 -19.67 -8.13
N HIS A 959 -4.52 -20.99 -8.21
CA HIS A 959 -5.80 -21.66 -8.24
C HIS A 959 -6.25 -22.04 -6.83
N VAL A 960 -7.55 -21.88 -6.58
CA VAL A 960 -8.20 -22.45 -5.41
C VAL A 960 -8.29 -23.97 -5.59
N LEU A 961 -7.85 -24.71 -4.58
CA LEU A 961 -7.84 -26.17 -4.52
C LEU A 961 -9.22 -26.74 -4.14
N GLY A 962 -9.31 -28.08 -4.17
CA GLY A 962 -10.49 -28.80 -3.71
C GLY A 962 -10.82 -28.52 -2.24
N GLU A 963 -12.07 -28.76 -1.86
CA GLU A 963 -12.53 -28.58 -0.48
C GLU A 963 -11.85 -29.57 0.47
N GLU A 964 -11.41 -29.07 1.62
CA GLU A 964 -10.90 -29.85 2.74
C GLU A 964 -11.78 -29.64 3.97
N ALA A 965 -11.95 -30.69 4.79
CA ALA A 965 -12.71 -30.60 6.03
C ALA A 965 -11.87 -29.90 7.11
N GLY A 966 -12.37 -28.78 7.63
CA GLY A 966 -11.79 -28.02 8.75
C GLY A 966 -12.68 -28.07 9.99
N GLY A 967 -12.14 -27.63 11.14
CA GLY A 967 -12.80 -27.71 12.45
C GLY A 967 -14.14 -26.96 12.60
N GLY A 968 -14.58 -26.20 11.58
CA GLY A 968 -15.85 -25.47 11.57
C GLY A 968 -16.54 -25.40 10.19
N GLY A 969 -16.11 -26.17 9.19
CA GLY A 969 -16.66 -26.12 7.83
C GLY A 969 -15.69 -26.63 6.76
N THR A 970 -16.01 -26.39 5.48
CA THR A 970 -15.09 -26.67 4.37
C THR A 970 -14.17 -25.48 4.12
N ALA A 971 -12.86 -25.74 4.03
CA ALA A 971 -11.85 -24.75 3.64
C ALA A 971 -11.38 -25.05 2.22
N ARG A 972 -10.97 -24.01 1.48
CA ARG A 972 -10.32 -24.17 0.17
C ARG A 972 -9.00 -23.42 0.18
N TYR A 973 -7.90 -24.15 0.05
CA TYR A 973 -6.56 -23.56 0.01
C TYR A 973 -6.28 -22.95 -1.36
N VAL A 974 -5.43 -21.92 -1.41
CA VAL A 974 -4.91 -21.34 -2.65
C VAL A 974 -3.51 -21.89 -2.88
N ASP A 975 -3.24 -22.46 -4.05
CA ASP A 975 -1.90 -22.94 -4.40
C ASP A 975 -0.99 -21.79 -4.85
N SER A 976 -0.29 -21.18 -3.91
CA SER A 976 0.73 -20.14 -4.15
C SER A 976 2.14 -20.70 -4.27
N SER A 977 2.30 -22.02 -4.46
CA SER A 977 3.60 -22.68 -4.58
C SER A 977 4.27 -22.53 -5.95
N LEU A 978 3.49 -22.08 -6.92
CA LEU A 978 3.92 -21.91 -8.30
C LEU A 978 4.23 -20.45 -8.59
N GLU A 979 5.37 -20.26 -9.25
CA GLU A 979 5.80 -18.95 -9.73
C GLU A 979 6.23 -19.03 -11.19
N ARG A 980 6.35 -17.85 -11.79
CA ARG A 980 6.81 -17.68 -13.16
C ARG A 980 7.82 -16.54 -13.26
N ILE A 981 8.86 -16.76 -14.04
CA ILE A 981 9.76 -15.70 -14.51
C ILE A 981 9.66 -15.57 -16.02
N GLN A 982 9.92 -14.38 -16.54
CA GLN A 982 10.22 -14.17 -17.94
C GLN A 982 11.73 -14.07 -18.12
N ILE A 983 12.26 -14.85 -19.05
CA ILE A 983 13.61 -14.65 -19.58
C ILE A 983 13.48 -13.88 -20.89
N LYS A 984 14.10 -12.70 -20.95
CA LYS A 984 14.22 -11.89 -22.16
C LYS A 984 15.68 -11.89 -22.60
N VAL A 985 15.92 -12.13 -23.88
CA VAL A 985 17.25 -12.10 -24.48
C VAL A 985 17.26 -11.11 -25.63
N SER A 986 18.16 -10.13 -25.60
CA SER A 986 18.34 -9.14 -26.66
C SER A 986 19.74 -9.24 -27.26
N GLY A 987 19.88 -8.92 -28.55
CA GLY A 987 21.15 -9.05 -29.29
C GLY A 987 21.51 -10.47 -29.73
N MET A 988 20.58 -11.41 -29.61
CA MET A 988 20.80 -12.82 -29.96
C MET A 988 20.60 -13.08 -31.45
N THR A 989 21.50 -13.85 -32.07
CA THR A 989 21.34 -14.39 -33.42
C THR A 989 20.65 -15.75 -33.35
N GLY A 990 19.39 -15.80 -33.80
CA GLY A 990 18.40 -16.82 -33.42
C GLY A 990 18.72 -18.30 -33.71
N GLU A 991 19.75 -18.63 -34.48
CA GLU A 991 20.12 -20.02 -34.79
C GLU A 991 21.35 -20.52 -34.02
N ARG A 992 22.23 -19.64 -33.54
CA ARG A 992 23.50 -20.06 -32.93
C ARG A 992 23.39 -20.28 -31.43
N TYR A 993 22.66 -19.42 -30.74
CA TYR A 993 22.59 -19.45 -29.29
C TYR A 993 21.25 -20.00 -28.81
N VAL A 994 21.30 -20.78 -27.73
CA VAL A 994 20.11 -21.28 -27.05
C VAL A 994 20.22 -20.94 -25.57
N VAL A 995 19.07 -20.63 -24.96
CA VAL A 995 18.99 -20.48 -23.51
C VAL A 995 18.41 -21.74 -22.91
N THR A 996 19.02 -22.21 -21.83
CA THR A 996 18.48 -23.33 -21.05
C THR A 996 18.21 -22.90 -19.62
N CYS A 997 17.25 -23.53 -18.97
CA CYS A 997 16.96 -23.38 -17.55
C CYS A 997 17.00 -24.77 -16.90
N ASN A 998 17.86 -24.96 -15.90
CA ASN A 998 18.10 -26.26 -15.23
C ASN A 998 18.38 -27.40 -16.24
N GLY A 999 19.12 -27.08 -17.30
CA GLY A 999 19.51 -28.00 -18.38
C GLY A 999 18.39 -28.35 -19.38
N ARG A 1000 17.25 -27.65 -19.36
CA ARG A 1000 16.15 -27.80 -20.33
C ARG A 1000 16.07 -26.59 -21.23
N ARG A 1001 15.87 -26.78 -22.54
CA ARG A 1001 15.82 -25.68 -23.51
C ARG A 1001 14.59 -24.81 -23.27
N VAL A 1002 14.81 -23.51 -23.15
CA VAL A 1002 13.74 -22.51 -23.00
C VAL A 1002 13.15 -22.20 -24.39
N PRO A 1003 11.82 -22.25 -24.58
CA PRO A 1003 11.17 -22.08 -25.89
C PRO A 1003 11.06 -20.60 -26.26
N LEU A 1004 12.20 -19.93 -26.42
CA LEU A 1004 12.30 -18.51 -26.75
C LEU A 1004 11.52 -18.16 -28.02
N GLN A 1005 10.57 -17.23 -27.90
CA GLN A 1005 9.77 -16.71 -29.00
C GLN A 1005 10.24 -15.32 -29.40
N ALA A 1006 10.28 -15.03 -30.71
CA ALA A 1006 10.65 -13.72 -31.20
C ALA A 1006 9.61 -12.66 -30.80
N THR A 1007 10.08 -11.47 -30.45
CA THR A 1007 9.24 -10.29 -30.19
C THR A 1007 9.10 -9.42 -31.44
N LEU A 1008 8.37 -8.31 -31.33
CA LEU A 1008 8.30 -7.30 -32.41
C LEU A 1008 9.66 -6.62 -32.67
N THR A 1009 10.60 -6.67 -31.71
CA THR A 1009 11.94 -6.12 -31.86
C THR A 1009 12.89 -7.18 -32.41
N ALA A 1010 13.53 -6.89 -33.54
CA ALA A 1010 14.49 -7.78 -34.17
C ALA A 1010 15.64 -8.14 -33.20
N GLY A 1011 16.01 -9.41 -33.15
CA GLY A 1011 17.07 -9.92 -32.25
C GLY A 1011 16.69 -9.97 -30.77
N THR A 1012 15.41 -9.76 -30.43
CA THR A 1012 14.88 -9.88 -29.07
C THR A 1012 13.87 -11.02 -28.96
N PHE A 1013 14.08 -11.88 -27.97
CA PHE A 1013 13.30 -13.08 -27.73
C PHE A 1013 12.85 -13.17 -26.27
N VAL A 1014 11.69 -13.79 -26.02
CA VAL A 1014 11.14 -13.98 -24.68
C VAL A 1014 10.53 -15.36 -24.50
N ALA A 1015 10.59 -15.88 -23.27
CA ALA A 1015 9.81 -17.03 -22.84
C ALA A 1015 9.60 -17.01 -21.33
N GLY A 1016 8.53 -17.66 -20.89
CA GLY A 1016 8.25 -17.93 -19.49
C GLY A 1016 8.93 -19.20 -19.01
N VAL A 1017 9.39 -19.21 -17.76
CA VAL A 1017 9.72 -20.43 -17.03
C VAL A 1017 8.78 -20.51 -15.84
N ARG A 1018 7.94 -21.54 -15.84
CA ARG A 1018 7.02 -21.86 -14.75
C ARG A 1018 7.63 -22.96 -13.88
N TYR A 1019 7.63 -22.76 -12.57
CA TYR A 1019 8.34 -23.64 -11.65
C TYR A 1019 7.69 -23.65 -10.26
N ARG A 1020 7.98 -24.70 -9.49
CA ARG A 1020 7.64 -24.75 -8.06
C ARG A 1020 8.70 -24.03 -7.23
N ALA A 1021 8.29 -23.00 -6.52
CA ALA A 1021 9.13 -22.14 -5.72
C ALA A 1021 9.32 -22.65 -4.27
N TRP A 1022 8.26 -23.22 -3.68
CA TRP A 1022 8.27 -23.83 -2.34
C TRP A 1022 7.28 -25.01 -2.28
N GLN A 1023 7.30 -25.81 -1.21
CA GLN A 1023 6.52 -27.07 -1.12
C GLN A 1023 5.52 -27.04 0.05
N PRO A 1024 4.29 -26.54 -0.16
CA PRO A 1024 3.22 -26.69 0.84
C PRO A 1024 2.74 -28.15 0.95
N PRO A 1025 2.07 -28.48 2.07
CA PRO A 1025 1.40 -29.77 2.22
C PRO A 1025 0.26 -29.96 1.19
N SER A 1026 -0.51 -28.90 0.90
CA SER A 1026 -1.59 -28.90 -0.10
C SER A 1026 -1.23 -28.04 -1.30
N CYS A 1027 -1.07 -28.65 -2.48
CA CYS A 1027 -0.83 -27.99 -3.77
C CYS A 1027 -1.14 -28.93 -4.95
N TYR A 1028 -1.14 -28.39 -6.17
CA TYR A 1028 -1.15 -29.21 -7.37
C TYR A 1028 0.13 -30.05 -7.48
N HIS A 1029 -0.03 -31.36 -7.68
CA HIS A 1029 1.06 -32.32 -7.86
C HIS A 1029 2.09 -32.31 -6.70
N PRO A 1030 1.68 -32.68 -5.47
CA PRO A 1030 2.49 -32.51 -4.26
C PRO A 1030 3.79 -33.34 -4.24
N THR A 1031 3.93 -34.32 -5.14
CA THR A 1031 5.13 -35.17 -5.27
C THR A 1031 6.24 -34.53 -6.12
N ILE A 1032 5.95 -33.45 -6.84
CA ILE A 1032 6.95 -32.71 -7.63
C ILE A 1032 7.60 -31.71 -6.70
N GLY A 1033 8.91 -31.82 -6.46
CA GLY A 1033 9.66 -30.96 -5.55
C GLY A 1033 9.90 -29.52 -6.04
N ILE A 1034 10.71 -28.78 -5.27
CA ILE A 1034 11.14 -27.41 -5.57
C ILE A 1034 12.17 -27.42 -6.70
N HIS A 1035 12.10 -26.44 -7.61
CA HIS A 1035 13.00 -26.35 -8.76
C HIS A 1035 14.10 -25.28 -8.60
N ALA A 1036 14.03 -24.46 -7.56
CA ALA A 1036 15.05 -23.45 -7.26
C ALA A 1036 16.33 -24.09 -6.70
N PRO A 1037 17.53 -23.53 -6.97
CA PRO A 1037 17.76 -22.37 -7.82
C PRO A 1037 17.52 -22.65 -9.31
N LEU A 1038 17.14 -21.60 -10.04
CA LEU A 1038 17.04 -21.64 -11.50
C LEU A 1038 18.40 -21.23 -12.08
N THR A 1039 19.11 -22.18 -12.67
CA THR A 1039 20.35 -21.95 -13.42
C THR A 1039 20.00 -21.68 -14.87
N ILE A 1040 20.32 -20.48 -15.35
CA ILE A 1040 20.03 -20.02 -16.71
C ILE A 1040 21.34 -19.92 -17.48
N ASP A 1041 21.49 -20.76 -18.48
CA ASP A 1041 22.70 -20.86 -19.29
C ASP A 1041 22.49 -20.31 -20.69
N LEU A 1042 23.45 -19.51 -21.16
CA LEU A 1042 23.58 -19.12 -22.55
C LEU A 1042 24.52 -20.10 -23.25
N PHE A 1043 23.96 -21.00 -24.05
CA PHE A 1043 24.70 -22.03 -24.78
C PHE A 1043 25.01 -21.57 -26.20
N ASP A 1044 26.27 -21.75 -26.60
CA ASP A 1044 26.70 -21.61 -27.99
C ASP A 1044 26.67 -22.99 -28.66
N THR A 1045 25.77 -23.16 -29.63
CA THR A 1045 25.58 -24.45 -30.30
C THR A 1045 26.76 -24.85 -31.17
N TRP A 1046 27.62 -23.91 -31.58
CA TRP A 1046 28.80 -24.19 -32.39
C TRP A 1046 29.96 -24.74 -31.57
N THR A 1047 30.11 -24.27 -30.33
CA THR A 1047 31.17 -24.73 -29.42
C THR A 1047 30.69 -25.81 -28.46
N GLY A 1048 29.37 -26.03 -28.35
CA GLY A 1048 28.78 -27.08 -27.51
C GLY A 1048 28.93 -26.83 -26.00
N ARG A 1049 29.08 -25.56 -25.59
CA ARG A 1049 29.28 -25.17 -24.19
C ARG A 1049 28.49 -23.92 -23.81
N ALA A 1050 28.27 -23.74 -22.51
CA ALA A 1050 27.79 -22.48 -21.97
C ALA A 1050 28.91 -21.41 -22.12
N VAL A 1051 28.54 -20.25 -22.65
CA VAL A 1051 29.43 -19.08 -22.78
C VAL A 1051 29.22 -18.05 -21.68
N GLY A 1052 28.15 -18.22 -20.90
CA GLY A 1052 27.78 -17.38 -19.77
C GLY A 1052 26.42 -17.83 -19.21
N GLY A 1053 25.97 -17.16 -18.17
CA GLY A 1053 24.70 -17.46 -17.53
C GLY A 1053 24.60 -16.83 -16.14
N CYS A 1054 23.51 -17.12 -15.45
CA CYS A 1054 23.19 -16.55 -14.15
C CYS A 1054 22.33 -17.53 -13.35
N GLN A 1055 22.19 -17.28 -12.05
CA GLN A 1055 21.32 -18.04 -11.17
C GLN A 1055 20.29 -17.14 -10.50
N TYR A 1056 19.09 -17.66 -10.33
CA TYR A 1056 18.03 -17.03 -9.57
C TYR A 1056 17.54 -17.94 -8.45
N HIS A 1057 17.39 -17.38 -7.26
CA HIS A 1057 16.93 -18.07 -6.06
C HIS A 1057 15.57 -17.52 -5.60
N VAL A 1058 14.73 -18.41 -5.07
CA VAL A 1058 13.43 -18.02 -4.48
C VAL A 1058 13.64 -17.36 -3.11
N GLY A 1059 14.53 -17.93 -2.30
CA GLY A 1059 14.99 -17.37 -1.02
C GLY A 1059 16.44 -16.92 -1.10
N HIS A 1060 17.02 -16.55 0.05
CA HIS A 1060 18.42 -16.16 0.11
C HIS A 1060 19.35 -17.34 -0.28
N PRO A 1061 20.36 -17.16 -1.15
CA PRO A 1061 21.19 -18.25 -1.66
C PRO A 1061 21.96 -19.00 -0.58
N GLY A 1062 22.34 -18.33 0.50
CA GLY A 1062 22.98 -18.96 1.66
C GLY A 1062 22.04 -19.70 2.62
N GLY A 1063 20.76 -19.86 2.29
CA GLY A 1063 19.79 -20.59 3.12
C GLY A 1063 19.20 -19.80 4.30
N ARG A 1064 19.43 -18.48 4.37
CA ARG A 1064 18.79 -17.60 5.34
C ARG A 1064 17.29 -17.51 5.05
N SER A 1065 16.47 -17.97 5.98
CA SER A 1065 15.03 -17.69 5.98
C SER A 1065 14.79 -16.53 6.94
N ALA A 1066 14.16 -15.47 6.47
CA ALA A 1066 13.66 -14.43 7.36
C ALA A 1066 12.29 -14.88 7.88
N ASP A 1067 12.11 -14.85 9.20
CA ASP A 1067 10.81 -15.11 9.82
C ASP A 1067 9.92 -13.85 9.80
N ASP A 1068 10.55 -12.67 9.72
CA ASP A 1068 9.90 -11.37 9.70
C ASP A 1068 9.87 -10.74 8.31
N PHE A 1069 8.87 -9.89 8.07
CA PHE A 1069 8.76 -9.10 6.86
C PHE A 1069 9.80 -7.96 6.84
N PRO A 1070 10.16 -7.45 5.65
CA PRO A 1070 11.05 -6.28 5.58
C PRO A 1070 10.49 -5.09 6.34
N VAL A 1071 11.32 -4.41 7.13
CA VAL A 1071 10.89 -3.24 7.92
C VAL A 1071 10.78 -1.96 7.08
N ASN A 1072 11.40 -1.94 5.89
CA ASN A 1072 11.32 -0.82 4.95
C ASN A 1072 11.68 -1.24 3.51
N SER A 1073 11.52 -0.32 2.57
CA SER A 1073 11.80 -0.52 1.14
C SER A 1073 13.25 -0.86 0.82
N ASN A 1074 14.22 -0.34 1.59
CA ASN A 1074 15.64 -0.61 1.36
C ASN A 1074 15.99 -2.05 1.72
N GLU A 1075 15.46 -2.55 2.85
CA GLU A 1075 15.62 -3.96 3.21
C GLU A 1075 14.94 -4.86 2.18
N ALA A 1076 13.71 -4.53 1.77
CA ALA A 1076 12.98 -5.28 0.75
C ALA A 1076 13.77 -5.35 -0.58
N GLU A 1077 14.33 -4.23 -1.04
CA GLU A 1077 15.18 -4.20 -2.23
C GLU A 1077 16.47 -5.01 -2.05
N GLY A 1078 17.13 -4.90 -0.89
CA GLY A 1078 18.31 -5.69 -0.56
C GLY A 1078 18.04 -7.20 -0.62
N ARG A 1079 16.91 -7.67 -0.05
CA ARG A 1079 16.47 -9.07 -0.12
C ARG A 1079 16.22 -9.53 -1.57
N ARG A 1080 15.63 -8.68 -2.42
CA ARG A 1080 15.44 -8.99 -3.85
C ARG A 1080 16.77 -9.09 -4.60
N ASN A 1081 17.68 -8.15 -4.37
CA ASN A 1081 18.98 -8.13 -5.06
C ASN A 1081 19.83 -9.37 -4.72
N ALA A 1082 19.79 -9.83 -3.46
CA ALA A 1082 20.52 -11.01 -3.01
C ALA A 1082 20.07 -12.33 -3.67
N ARG A 1083 18.89 -12.36 -4.29
CA ARG A 1083 18.33 -13.55 -4.96
C ARG A 1083 18.87 -13.77 -6.37
N PHE A 1084 19.57 -12.81 -6.95
CA PHE A 1084 20.14 -12.91 -8.27
C PHE A 1084 21.66 -12.97 -8.22
N ILE A 1085 22.23 -13.99 -8.86
CA ILE A 1085 23.68 -14.16 -8.98
C ILE A 1085 24.03 -14.01 -10.46
N PRO A 1086 24.85 -13.00 -10.84
CA PRO A 1086 25.16 -12.72 -12.25
C PRO A 1086 26.11 -13.74 -12.88
N HIS A 1087 26.42 -14.84 -12.20
CA HIS A 1087 27.30 -15.91 -12.64
C HIS A 1087 26.75 -17.28 -12.18
N GLY A 1088 27.52 -18.36 -12.31
CA GLY A 1088 27.08 -19.71 -11.91
C GLY A 1088 26.46 -20.52 -13.05
N HIS A 1089 26.85 -20.23 -14.30
CA HIS A 1089 26.51 -21.07 -15.45
C HIS A 1089 27.14 -22.46 -15.34
N THR A 1090 26.54 -23.45 -15.99
CA THR A 1090 27.00 -24.84 -15.98
C THR A 1090 28.42 -24.96 -16.56
N PRO A 1091 29.44 -25.39 -15.78
CA PRO A 1091 30.80 -25.55 -16.28
C PRO A 1091 30.99 -26.87 -17.02
N GLY A 1092 31.92 -26.89 -17.99
CA GLY A 1092 32.34 -28.11 -18.69
C GLY A 1092 32.37 -27.97 -20.21
N ASP A 1093 33.08 -28.89 -20.86
CA ASP A 1093 33.14 -29.01 -22.31
C ASP A 1093 32.09 -30.04 -22.79
N PHE A 1094 31.35 -29.72 -23.86
CA PHE A 1094 30.39 -30.60 -24.53
C PHE A 1094 29.20 -31.06 -23.66
N VAL A 1095 28.23 -30.17 -23.48
CA VAL A 1095 26.88 -30.56 -23.04
C VAL A 1095 26.06 -30.91 -24.28
N VAL A 1096 25.38 -32.06 -24.29
CA VAL A 1096 24.39 -32.39 -25.32
C VAL A 1096 23.35 -31.27 -25.33
N ILE A 1097 23.23 -30.54 -26.45
CA ILE A 1097 22.26 -29.46 -26.60
C ILE A 1097 20.87 -30.05 -26.33
N PRO A 1098 20.14 -29.58 -25.28
CA PRO A 1098 18.83 -30.12 -24.97
C PRO A 1098 17.89 -29.93 -26.15
N THR A 1099 17.10 -30.96 -26.44
CA THR A 1099 16.06 -30.89 -27.47
C THR A 1099 15.04 -29.81 -27.10
N GLU A 1100 14.43 -29.20 -28.12
CA GLU A 1100 13.38 -28.23 -27.88
C GLU A 1100 12.12 -28.93 -27.37
N GLU A 1101 11.64 -28.48 -26.20
CA GLU A 1101 10.43 -28.99 -25.60
C GLU A 1101 9.25 -28.10 -25.97
N THR A 1102 8.48 -28.49 -26.98
CA THR A 1102 7.29 -27.74 -27.38
C THR A 1102 6.04 -28.22 -26.64
N ASN A 1103 5.29 -27.27 -26.09
CA ASN A 1103 3.96 -27.48 -25.52
C ASN A 1103 2.92 -26.82 -26.43
N ARG A 1104 2.00 -27.61 -26.98
CA ARG A 1104 0.96 -27.12 -27.91
C ARG A 1104 0.02 -26.09 -27.25
N TYR A 1105 -0.24 -26.21 -25.96
CA TYR A 1105 -1.16 -25.34 -25.23
C TYR A 1105 -0.46 -24.11 -24.64
N PHE A 1106 0.83 -24.24 -24.31
CA PHE A 1106 1.66 -23.19 -23.69
C PHE A 1106 3.01 -23.01 -24.45
N PRO A 1107 2.99 -22.63 -25.73
CA PRO A 1107 4.20 -22.53 -26.55
C PRO A 1107 5.23 -21.50 -26.06
N TYR A 1108 4.84 -20.52 -25.25
CA TYR A 1108 5.75 -19.50 -24.71
C TYR A 1108 6.37 -19.90 -23.36
N THR A 1109 6.00 -21.06 -22.80
CA THR A 1109 6.35 -21.41 -21.42
C THR A 1109 7.03 -22.76 -21.33
N LEU A 1110 8.21 -22.79 -20.70
CA LEU A 1110 8.80 -24.00 -20.15
C LEU A 1110 8.22 -24.26 -18.76
N ASP A 1111 7.44 -25.34 -18.60
CA ASP A 1111 6.93 -25.77 -17.28
C ASP A 1111 7.84 -26.87 -16.71
N LEU A 1112 8.67 -26.50 -15.73
CA LEU A 1112 9.67 -27.40 -15.15
C LEU A 1112 9.06 -28.60 -14.41
N ARG A 1113 7.76 -28.54 -14.06
CA ARG A 1113 7.04 -29.63 -13.40
C ARG A 1113 6.74 -30.78 -14.36
N THR A 1114 6.74 -30.51 -15.66
CA THR A 1114 6.58 -31.58 -16.65
C THR A 1114 7.80 -32.51 -16.64
N PRO A 1115 7.63 -33.83 -16.82
CA PRO A 1115 8.76 -34.75 -16.94
C PRO A 1115 9.72 -34.30 -18.04
N LYS A 1116 11.04 -34.45 -17.81
CA LYS A 1116 12.06 -34.24 -18.85
C LYS A 1116 11.77 -35.20 -20.02
N ARG A 1117 11.75 -34.67 -21.25
CA ARG A 1117 11.48 -35.45 -22.47
C ARG A 1117 12.74 -36.06 -23.07
#